data_AF-A0A9N9NXG4-F1
#
_entry.id   AF-A0A9N9NXG4-F1
#
_cell.length_a   1.000
_cell.length_b   1.000
_cell.length_c   1.000
_cell.angle_alpha   90.00
_cell.angle_beta   90.00
_cell.angle_gamma   90.00
#
_symmetry.space_group_name_H-M   'P 1'
#
loop_
_entity.id
_entity.type
_entity.pdbx_description
1 polymer ?
#
loop_
_entity_poly.entity_id
_entity_poly.type
_entity_poly.pdbx_seq_one_letter_code
_entity_poly.pdbx_strand_id
1 'polypeptide(L)'
;MSCNDDDGNIDDEFHDSYEENLTTNREIFITFHVHLPKNLDETMRPSVIGSIKELGNWKRPVVELHQTDSESTYWVSDPVKIYVGGEQPQYKYAFYKPQKLQNWASNNLSNHAIIVEGDSSKDNRELSYEENQYDVWKANHIMKLYSPNLDNDFRFVSVIYESVTLENFTKKVKEFQMLLKHHNAPTVREISIDSILSYLLIASNNYQKILACVMLAYHIETIQKQTNAFIKLRENFPSANLLQVLQEVQTDNLLPTSAKTSFTFLTSTLVRHNSSKRNSFDWMKMFSVASILDSNYTFLSHIVRHEYKNDNEIQNFYNLLQKNVKPYVDKINKITNSLIYHKVIKENIDREISDFMCDNYISKNVDFNNPYELEQNFKSFTKDLCDVCSQTFRTLICNNELAWNPKYLDSLFRLFPQLFTAEPETLHILELLSKSKSIGLLQAFPKWLKFVLDSRDNKQLLHEKISPHYVTWYTTITSTTKRKNIHFIIFMYQQLSAISFIFKKRPKIYEQQLAKIIETRIANISSQWLLQSTSFVGSFNLEDYILNDFMKIFKEKLNPHIGTIDDMLIKTINKICDSSVQPLNVPNRLCENAICYILDVVQSKIMMSGELNNDEQQLSLLKASKYWSFLLNATGEVNELQEHRLMTYVRFQIIQLVDAIKDKSINMGLLETLTELNNDELINYFNSGVGFDVEITDTDDCSDYLNDLSEKMESLKDVSLDKFTFQDYWLPHKVIIEICQKIQQYKDSQTFANTVKNNVKDEDLQSNVLNVAKIFRENVIEQYQKTCDSYKNWQNINCFEARKFWKDIAKEQIRYELEIITGDASLYKSHQRQNELVVSIEYLTLIPSYITRFKCLSQVLTQFKVRDADKSWVIEMLKDLDDDDMKLNMLPDMFQKLNKHLNELDEYTWSVIKELNFTNEFIKYLLENLIGRDLTNLINADVDDKSDTKLLEESTVAALIKVNKALNPLNKDAAKLSTTSFLKCLSEVSQKSPTLAEKIRSCGSHKLALQNMYRNIVKRGEVNKERIKNAATIGLYIFEHNELSNSCELTLKYDTTQNQHNDSPRVAASYNITKLHDLCSRALLIGKSGASVDDDGTEDINVLMNQFIMQVDLAQQIITVASRLIQYGHFLYQKMHEEAHGTLDLQKLLDKLTNDMEKWEKIIDKAQNDHYYLTFFSA
;
A
#
# COMPACT_ATOMS: atom_id res chain seq x y z
N MET A 1 -61.72 15.67 -38.64
CA MET A 1 -62.09 17.06 -38.97
C MET A 1 -60.79 17.71 -39.44
N SER A 2 -60.31 17.54 -40.68
CA SER A 2 -60.96 17.62 -42.03
C SER A 2 -61.39 19.05 -42.39
N CYS A 3 -61.02 19.62 -43.54
CA CYS A 3 -60.18 19.10 -44.62
C CYS A 3 -59.44 20.20 -45.40
N ASN A 4 -58.32 19.79 -46.01
CA ASN A 4 -57.79 20.12 -47.34
C ASN A 4 -58.27 21.36 -48.12
N ASP A 5 -57.27 22.04 -48.68
CA ASP A 5 -57.10 22.47 -50.08
C ASP A 5 -58.22 23.30 -50.76
N ASP A 6 -57.85 24.50 -51.22
CA ASP A 6 -58.60 25.31 -52.20
C ASP A 6 -57.63 25.72 -53.34
N ASP A 7 -57.96 25.34 -54.58
CA ASP A 7 -57.23 25.73 -55.79
C ASP A 7 -57.66 27.15 -56.27
N GLY A 8 -56.71 27.93 -56.79
CA GLY A 8 -56.94 29.28 -57.32
C GLY A 8 -56.14 29.53 -58.60
N ASN A 9 -56.70 29.16 -59.75
CA ASN A 9 -55.96 28.97 -60.99
C ASN A 9 -56.13 30.14 -62.01
N ILE A 10 -55.09 30.36 -62.82
CA ILE A 10 -55.11 30.97 -64.18
C ILE A 10 -55.32 32.51 -64.30
N ASP A 11 -54.17 33.18 -64.53
CA ASP A 11 -53.77 34.02 -65.68
C ASP A 11 -54.40 35.40 -66.02
N ASP A 12 -53.49 36.25 -66.53
CA ASP A 12 -53.61 37.42 -67.42
C ASP A 12 -54.61 38.57 -67.12
N GLU A 13 -54.07 39.73 -66.73
CA GLU A 13 -53.71 40.74 -67.75
C GLU A 13 -52.61 41.74 -67.29
N PHE A 14 -51.94 42.36 -68.26
CA PHE A 14 -50.79 43.25 -68.06
C PHE A 14 -51.16 44.59 -67.40
N HIS A 15 -50.26 45.12 -66.55
CA HIS A 15 -50.05 46.56 -66.46
C HIS A 15 -48.61 46.91 -66.02
N ASP A 16 -47.84 47.54 -66.91
CA ASP A 16 -46.52 48.10 -66.59
C ASP A 16 -46.63 49.37 -65.73
N SER A 17 -45.87 49.41 -64.63
CA SER A 17 -45.55 50.66 -63.92
C SER A 17 -44.16 50.55 -63.26
N TYR A 18 -43.11 50.72 -64.07
CA TYR A 18 -41.72 50.80 -63.60
C TYR A 18 -41.40 52.17 -62.99
N GLU A 19 -41.18 52.23 -61.67
CA GLU A 19 -40.50 53.38 -61.04
C GLU A 19 -39.65 52.95 -59.82
N GLU A 20 -38.59 53.73 -59.55
CA GLU A 20 -37.65 53.67 -58.41
C GLU A 20 -36.91 52.34 -58.09
N ASN A 21 -35.84 52.07 -58.85
CA ASN A 21 -34.77 51.16 -58.42
C ASN A 21 -33.88 51.80 -57.32
N LEU A 22 -34.07 51.43 -56.06
CA LEU A 22 -33.18 51.81 -54.94
C LEU A 22 -32.12 50.72 -54.66
N THR A 23 -31.07 50.66 -55.48
CA THR A 23 -29.88 49.85 -55.17
C THR A 23 -29.03 50.55 -54.10
N THR A 24 -28.81 49.87 -52.97
CA THR A 24 -28.06 50.40 -51.82
C THR A 24 -26.55 50.43 -52.08
N ASN A 25 -26.07 51.46 -52.79
CA ASN A 25 -24.64 51.71 -52.96
C ASN A 25 -23.95 51.94 -51.61
N ARG A 26 -22.84 51.25 -51.35
CA ARG A 26 -22.10 51.39 -50.09
C ARG A 26 -21.11 52.53 -50.19
N GLU A 27 -21.21 53.50 -49.28
CA GLU A 27 -20.23 54.59 -49.19
C GLU A 27 -18.96 54.13 -48.46
N ILE A 28 -17.79 54.54 -48.97
CA ILE A 28 -16.48 54.41 -48.31
C ILE A 28 -15.66 55.68 -48.49
N PHE A 29 -14.65 55.87 -47.64
CA PHE A 29 -13.66 56.94 -47.77
C PHE A 29 -12.28 56.31 -47.94
N ILE A 30 -11.51 56.78 -48.93
CA ILE A 30 -10.20 56.25 -49.26
C ILE A 30 -9.16 57.37 -49.35
N THR A 31 -8.08 57.21 -48.61
CA THR A 31 -6.86 58.02 -48.69
C THR A 31 -5.86 57.32 -49.61
N PHE A 32 -5.36 58.01 -50.63
CA PHE A 32 -4.27 57.52 -51.47
C PHE A 32 -2.92 58.02 -50.93
N HIS A 33 -2.01 57.09 -50.65
CA HIS A 33 -0.63 57.33 -50.23
C HIS A 33 0.32 56.78 -51.29
N VAL A 34 1.22 57.60 -51.82
CA VAL A 34 2.07 57.20 -52.95
C VAL A 34 3.50 57.74 -52.86
N HIS A 35 4.47 56.91 -53.23
CA HIS A 35 5.84 57.34 -53.50
C HIS A 35 6.04 57.67 -54.99
N LEU A 36 6.39 58.93 -55.27
CA LEU A 36 6.54 59.53 -56.60
C LEU A 36 8.00 59.92 -56.92
N PRO A 37 8.39 59.99 -58.21
CA PRO A 37 9.72 60.47 -58.62
C PRO A 37 10.02 61.90 -58.15
N LYS A 38 11.26 62.14 -57.69
CA LYS A 38 11.79 63.49 -57.40
C LYS A 38 12.03 64.30 -58.69
N ASN A 39 12.26 65.60 -58.53
CA ASN A 39 12.58 66.58 -59.60
C ASN A 39 11.41 66.81 -60.58
N LEU A 40 10.23 67.10 -60.03
CA LEU A 40 9.06 67.51 -60.79
C LEU A 40 9.17 68.98 -61.22
N ASP A 41 8.59 69.32 -62.37
CA ASP A 41 8.32 70.71 -62.78
C ASP A 41 7.29 71.30 -61.82
N GLU A 42 7.57 72.44 -61.18
CA GLU A 42 6.69 73.12 -60.21
C GLU A 42 5.28 73.42 -60.75
N THR A 43 5.10 73.45 -62.08
CA THR A 43 3.81 73.65 -62.74
C THR A 43 3.02 72.36 -62.98
N MET A 44 3.55 71.20 -62.59
CA MET A 44 2.90 69.89 -62.64
C MET A 44 2.28 69.56 -61.27
N ARG A 45 0.98 69.33 -61.23
CA ARG A 45 0.26 68.85 -60.04
C ARG A 45 0.19 67.32 -60.04
N PRO A 46 0.67 66.63 -59.00
CA PRO A 46 0.43 65.20 -58.84
C PRO A 46 -1.04 64.95 -58.49
N SER A 47 -1.62 63.86 -58.99
CA SER A 47 -3.05 63.56 -58.87
C SER A 47 -3.35 62.07 -59.03
N VAL A 48 -4.54 61.65 -58.61
CA VAL A 48 -5.10 60.33 -58.91
C VAL A 48 -6.19 60.46 -59.98
N ILE A 49 -6.20 59.52 -60.93
CA ILE A 49 -7.17 59.45 -62.02
C ILE A 49 -7.62 58.00 -62.23
N GLY A 50 -8.88 57.77 -62.58
CA GLY A 50 -9.45 56.42 -62.62
C GLY A 50 -10.78 56.31 -63.34
N SER A 51 -11.28 55.08 -63.42
CA SER A 51 -12.47 54.66 -64.18
C SER A 51 -13.80 55.26 -63.73
N ILE A 52 -13.94 55.58 -62.43
CA ILE A 52 -15.18 56.10 -61.83
C ILE A 52 -15.24 57.63 -61.81
N LYS A 53 -16.43 58.21 -61.59
CA LYS A 53 -16.65 59.67 -61.65
C LYS A 53 -15.88 60.44 -60.57
N GLU A 54 -15.70 59.83 -59.40
CA GLU A 54 -14.94 60.33 -58.26
C GLU A 54 -13.44 60.45 -58.57
N LEU A 55 -12.94 59.59 -59.46
CA LEU A 55 -11.58 59.60 -60.00
C LEU A 55 -11.52 60.18 -61.43
N GLY A 56 -12.59 60.86 -61.87
CA GLY A 56 -12.63 61.65 -63.10
C GLY A 56 -12.72 60.89 -64.43
N ASN A 57 -13.18 59.64 -64.44
CA ASN A 57 -13.48 58.83 -65.63
C ASN A 57 -12.35 58.81 -66.69
N TRP A 58 -11.09 58.63 -66.26
CA TRP A 58 -9.86 58.68 -67.06
C TRP A 58 -9.60 60.00 -67.82
N LYS A 59 -10.41 61.05 -67.60
CA LYS A 59 -10.43 62.27 -68.44
C LYS A 59 -10.11 63.56 -67.69
N ARG A 60 -10.24 63.58 -66.36
CA ARG A 60 -9.92 64.75 -65.52
C ARG A 60 -9.23 64.29 -64.23
N PRO A 61 -8.12 64.88 -63.81
CA PRO A 61 -7.66 64.74 -62.43
C PRO A 61 -8.65 65.46 -61.51
N VAL A 62 -9.19 64.75 -60.53
CA VAL A 62 -10.16 65.28 -59.54
C VAL A 62 -9.60 65.21 -58.13
N VAL A 63 -8.79 64.17 -57.86
CA VAL A 63 -8.07 63.98 -56.60
C VAL A 63 -6.67 64.55 -56.77
N GLU A 64 -6.42 65.75 -56.24
CA GLU A 64 -5.07 66.28 -56.12
C GLU A 64 -4.31 65.57 -54.99
N LEU A 65 -2.99 65.45 -55.14
CA LEU A 65 -2.09 64.94 -54.12
C LEU A 65 -1.25 66.11 -53.58
N HIS A 66 -1.02 66.13 -52.27
CA HIS A 66 -0.14 67.07 -51.59
C HIS A 66 1.01 66.35 -50.88
N GLN A 67 2.00 67.14 -50.45
CA GLN A 67 3.25 66.67 -49.88
C GLN A 67 3.58 67.47 -48.61
N THR A 68 3.97 66.76 -47.56
CA THR A 68 4.22 67.32 -46.22
C THR A 68 5.65 67.83 -46.02
N ASP A 69 6.59 67.39 -46.85
CA ASP A 69 8.01 67.78 -46.85
C ASP A 69 8.49 67.81 -48.31
N SER A 70 8.94 68.98 -48.79
CA SER A 70 9.34 69.20 -50.18
C SER A 70 10.54 68.37 -50.64
N GLU A 71 11.31 67.80 -49.71
CA GLU A 71 12.39 66.87 -50.03
C GLU A 71 11.96 65.39 -50.00
N SER A 72 10.69 65.09 -49.76
CA SER A 72 10.21 63.71 -49.75
C SER A 72 9.87 63.18 -51.16
N THR A 73 9.80 61.87 -51.28
CA THR A 73 9.12 61.14 -52.37
C THR A 73 7.66 60.83 -52.03
N TYR A 74 7.25 60.97 -50.77
CA TYR A 74 5.90 60.68 -50.29
C TYR A 74 4.91 61.79 -50.62
N TRP A 75 3.74 61.39 -51.10
CA TRP A 75 2.57 62.23 -51.40
C TRP A 75 1.31 61.55 -50.88
N VAL A 76 0.31 62.35 -50.50
CA VAL A 76 -0.95 61.90 -49.92
C VAL A 76 -2.13 62.72 -50.46
N SER A 77 -3.32 62.14 -50.52
CA SER A 77 -4.56 62.86 -50.85
C SER A 77 -5.38 63.16 -49.60
N ASP A 78 -6.32 64.10 -49.71
CA ASP A 78 -7.41 64.17 -48.75
C ASP A 78 -8.37 62.96 -48.93
N PRO A 79 -9.10 62.51 -47.89
CA PRO A 79 -9.94 61.31 -47.98
C PRO A 79 -11.06 61.43 -49.03
N VAL A 80 -10.97 60.60 -50.07
CA VAL A 80 -11.89 60.61 -51.22
C VAL A 80 -13.12 59.76 -50.91
N LYS A 81 -14.30 60.36 -50.93
CA LYS A 81 -15.57 59.62 -50.81
C LYS A 81 -15.85 58.87 -52.12
N ILE A 82 -16.00 57.55 -52.04
CA ILE A 82 -16.26 56.65 -53.16
C ILE A 82 -17.53 55.83 -52.89
N TYR A 83 -18.36 55.64 -53.93
CA TYR A 83 -19.59 54.85 -53.86
C TYR A 83 -19.34 53.49 -54.52
N VAL A 84 -19.52 52.40 -53.78
CA VAL A 84 -19.30 51.03 -54.25
C VAL A 84 -20.61 50.46 -54.80
N GLY A 85 -20.62 50.21 -56.11
CA GLY A 85 -21.71 49.57 -56.86
C GLY A 85 -21.43 49.58 -58.36
N GLY A 86 -21.09 48.43 -58.95
CA GLY A 86 -20.71 48.31 -60.36
C GLY A 86 -19.47 47.43 -60.57
N GLU A 87 -18.76 47.64 -61.67
CA GLU A 87 -17.46 47.02 -61.95
C GLU A 87 -16.37 47.47 -60.96
N GLN A 88 -15.33 46.65 -60.76
CA GLN A 88 -14.25 46.97 -59.82
C GLN A 88 -13.51 48.26 -60.23
N PRO A 89 -13.48 49.31 -59.38
CA PRO A 89 -12.87 50.57 -59.77
C PRO A 89 -11.37 50.42 -60.04
N GLN A 90 -10.93 50.90 -61.19
CA GLN A 90 -9.51 51.00 -61.55
C GLN A 90 -8.99 52.44 -61.51
N TYR A 91 -7.71 52.62 -61.17
CA TYR A 91 -7.04 53.91 -61.02
C TYR A 91 -5.54 53.88 -61.44
N LYS A 92 -4.95 55.07 -61.57
CA LYS A 92 -3.52 55.34 -61.77
C LYS A 92 -3.12 56.66 -61.13
N TYR A 93 -1.85 56.77 -60.76
CA TYR A 93 -1.22 58.06 -60.45
C TYR A 93 -0.82 58.82 -61.71
N ALA A 94 -0.88 60.15 -61.64
CA ALA A 94 -0.61 61.02 -62.76
C ALA A 94 -0.02 62.39 -62.34
N PHE A 95 0.64 63.06 -63.28
CA PHE A 95 1.06 64.46 -63.19
C PHE A 95 0.32 65.28 -64.24
N TYR A 96 -0.37 66.34 -63.82
CA TYR A 96 -1.19 67.20 -64.68
C TYR A 96 -0.65 68.62 -64.73
N LYS A 97 -0.56 69.21 -65.93
CA LYS A 97 -0.20 70.62 -66.12
C LYS A 97 -1.45 71.48 -66.32
N PRO A 98 -1.83 72.37 -65.37
CA PRO A 98 -3.01 73.21 -65.52
C PRO A 98 -2.88 74.18 -66.70
N GLN A 99 -3.59 73.90 -67.80
CA GLN A 99 -3.70 74.84 -68.91
C GLN A 99 -4.67 75.97 -68.53
N LYS A 100 -4.35 77.22 -68.90
CA LYS A 100 -5.24 78.36 -68.66
C LYS A 100 -6.57 78.14 -69.39
N LEU A 101 -7.70 78.38 -68.71
CA LEU A 101 -9.03 78.13 -69.27
C LEU A 101 -9.27 78.93 -70.56
N GLN A 102 -9.37 78.22 -71.68
CA GLN A 102 -10.14 78.65 -72.85
C GLN A 102 -10.71 77.41 -73.56
N ASN A 103 -12.05 77.34 -73.64
CA ASN A 103 -12.85 76.49 -74.51
C ASN A 103 -12.70 74.95 -74.37
N TRP A 104 -13.34 74.38 -73.34
CA TRP A 104 -13.78 72.97 -73.32
C TRP A 104 -14.87 72.78 -74.41
N ALA A 105 -14.43 72.48 -75.64
CA ALA A 105 -15.32 72.25 -76.79
C ALA A 105 -14.68 71.37 -77.89
N SER A 106 -13.66 70.56 -77.57
CA SER A 106 -13.00 69.66 -78.51
C SER A 106 -12.57 68.37 -77.80
N ASN A 107 -12.81 67.22 -78.45
CA ASN A 107 -12.96 65.94 -77.75
C ASN A 107 -11.66 65.12 -77.62
N ASN A 108 -10.50 65.77 -77.65
CA ASN A 108 -9.18 65.16 -77.50
C ASN A 108 -8.30 66.03 -76.60
N LEU A 109 -8.06 65.57 -75.36
CA LEU A 109 -6.97 66.09 -74.54
C LEU A 109 -5.65 65.65 -75.19
N SER A 110 -4.72 66.57 -75.46
CA SER A 110 -3.46 66.19 -76.10
C SER A 110 -2.55 65.41 -75.12
N ASN A 111 -1.81 64.42 -75.64
CA ASN A 111 -0.92 63.53 -74.87
C ASN A 111 0.24 64.23 -74.10
N HIS A 112 0.23 65.56 -74.04
CA HIS A 112 1.26 66.40 -73.42
C HIS A 112 0.75 67.16 -72.18
N ALA A 113 -0.52 66.96 -71.78
CA ALA A 113 -1.14 67.64 -70.62
C ALA A 113 -1.17 66.80 -69.33
N ILE A 114 -1.13 65.46 -69.45
CA ILE A 114 -1.14 64.51 -68.33
C ILE A 114 -0.08 63.41 -68.60
N ILE A 115 0.79 63.14 -67.63
CA ILE A 115 1.70 61.99 -67.62
C ILE A 115 1.14 60.98 -66.61
N VAL A 116 0.73 59.80 -67.06
CA VAL A 116 0.20 58.71 -66.19
C VAL A 116 1.24 57.63 -65.93
N GLU A 117 1.17 56.95 -64.79
CA GLU A 117 2.08 55.83 -64.48
C GLU A 117 1.86 54.60 -65.38
N GLY A 118 2.92 53.79 -65.58
CA GLY A 118 2.91 52.64 -66.49
C GLY A 118 2.66 52.98 -67.97
N ASP A 119 2.95 52.03 -68.87
CA ASP A 119 2.91 52.27 -70.32
C ASP A 119 1.62 51.76 -71.00
N SER A 120 0.75 51.04 -70.30
CA SER A 120 -0.46 50.41 -70.86
C SER A 120 -1.67 50.43 -69.89
N SER A 121 -2.84 50.00 -70.37
CA SER A 121 -4.01 49.74 -69.52
C SER A 121 -3.86 48.49 -68.63
N LYS A 122 -2.93 47.58 -68.93
CA LYS A 122 -2.58 46.46 -68.04
C LYS A 122 -1.86 46.93 -66.77
N ASP A 123 -1.35 48.16 -66.79
CA ASP A 123 -0.69 48.80 -65.65
C ASP A 123 -1.68 49.56 -64.75
N ASN A 124 -2.97 49.56 -65.05
CA ASN A 124 -4.00 50.05 -64.13
C ASN A 124 -3.88 49.35 -62.77
N ARG A 125 -4.24 50.05 -61.68
CA ARG A 125 -4.41 49.47 -60.35
C ARG A 125 -5.89 49.21 -60.13
N GLU A 126 -6.22 48.12 -59.45
CA GLU A 126 -7.56 47.89 -58.93
C GLU A 126 -7.65 48.47 -57.52
N LEU A 127 -8.70 49.24 -57.25
CA LEU A 127 -8.93 49.89 -55.98
C LEU A 127 -9.27 48.84 -54.91
N SER A 128 -8.51 48.78 -53.83
CA SER A 128 -8.89 47.97 -52.67
C SER A 128 -9.90 48.75 -51.81
N TYR A 129 -10.90 48.09 -51.23
CA TYR A 129 -11.91 48.75 -50.39
C TYR A 129 -11.42 49.05 -48.96
N GLU A 130 -10.10 49.19 -48.78
CA GLU A 130 -9.44 49.62 -47.54
C GLU A 130 -9.34 51.16 -47.50
N GLU A 131 -9.38 51.74 -46.28
CA GLU A 131 -9.32 53.20 -46.07
C GLU A 131 -8.03 53.87 -46.59
N ASN A 132 -6.94 53.11 -46.77
CA ASN A 132 -5.63 53.62 -47.18
C ASN A 132 -5.08 52.77 -48.33
N GLN A 133 -4.91 53.35 -49.52
CA GLN A 133 -4.11 52.73 -50.59
C GLN A 133 -2.64 53.13 -50.39
N TYR A 134 -1.73 52.15 -50.43
CA TYR A 134 -0.29 52.38 -50.28
C TYR A 134 0.44 51.92 -51.54
N ASP A 135 0.96 52.86 -52.32
CA ASP A 135 1.46 52.61 -53.68
C ASP A 135 2.86 53.16 -53.97
N VAL A 136 3.59 52.50 -54.86
CA VAL A 136 4.86 53.00 -55.41
C VAL A 136 4.69 53.18 -56.92
N TRP A 137 5.04 54.36 -57.44
CA TRP A 137 4.87 54.75 -58.85
C TRP A 137 5.31 53.66 -59.85
N LYS A 138 4.40 53.21 -60.71
CA LYS A 138 4.75 52.32 -61.83
C LYS A 138 5.54 53.10 -62.88
N ALA A 139 6.83 52.77 -63.00
CA ALA A 139 7.70 53.34 -64.02
C ALA A 139 7.06 53.27 -65.42
N ASN A 140 7.21 54.36 -66.19
CA ASN A 140 6.82 54.43 -67.59
C ASN A 140 8.03 54.84 -68.45
N HIS A 141 7.84 55.03 -69.75
CA HIS A 141 8.89 55.48 -70.68
C HIS A 141 9.46 56.88 -70.42
N ILE A 142 8.81 57.72 -69.61
CA ILE A 142 9.19 59.13 -69.33
C ILE A 142 9.81 59.29 -67.93
N MET A 143 9.26 58.64 -66.92
CA MET A 143 9.51 58.86 -65.49
C MET A 143 9.64 57.54 -64.74
N LYS A 144 10.73 57.43 -63.97
CA LYS A 144 11.07 56.26 -63.16
C LYS A 144 11.44 56.71 -61.75
N LEU A 145 10.92 56.03 -60.74
CA LEU A 145 11.34 56.25 -59.35
C LEU A 145 12.73 55.61 -59.15
N TYR A 146 13.68 56.39 -58.66
CA TYR A 146 15.03 55.92 -58.37
C TYR A 146 15.04 55.17 -57.03
N SER A 147 15.43 53.89 -57.00
CA SER A 147 15.32 53.05 -55.79
C SER A 147 15.97 53.70 -54.56
N PRO A 148 17.21 54.24 -54.60
CA PRO A 148 17.80 54.92 -53.44
C PRO A 148 17.02 56.13 -52.91
N ASN A 149 16.13 56.75 -53.69
CA ASN A 149 15.25 57.81 -53.18
C ASN A 149 14.07 57.24 -52.39
N LEU A 150 13.54 56.07 -52.80
CA LEU A 150 12.52 55.34 -52.06
C LEU A 150 13.12 54.68 -50.79
N ASP A 151 14.31 54.11 -50.93
CA ASP A 151 14.98 53.32 -49.89
C ASP A 151 15.47 54.15 -48.70
N ASN A 152 15.62 55.47 -48.88
CA ASN A 152 16.01 56.43 -47.85
C ASN A 152 14.82 57.22 -47.25
N ASP A 153 13.59 57.01 -47.75
CA ASP A 153 12.44 57.88 -47.45
C ASP A 153 11.09 57.11 -47.48
N PHE A 154 11.07 55.84 -47.07
CA PHE A 154 9.87 54.98 -47.15
C PHE A 154 8.85 55.27 -46.02
N ARG A 155 8.04 56.32 -46.18
CA ARG A 155 7.16 56.87 -45.13
C ARG A 155 5.95 56.03 -44.73
N PHE A 156 5.58 55.00 -45.48
CA PHE A 156 4.37 54.23 -45.19
C PHE A 156 4.35 53.58 -43.80
N VAL A 157 5.53 53.22 -43.26
CA VAL A 157 5.66 52.65 -41.91
C VAL A 157 5.44 53.71 -40.82
N SER A 158 6.01 54.91 -40.97
CA SER A 158 5.82 56.03 -40.02
C SER A 158 4.36 56.51 -40.02
N VAL A 159 3.74 56.64 -41.20
CA VAL A 159 2.33 57.03 -41.34
C VAL A 159 1.39 56.07 -40.61
N ILE A 160 1.62 54.75 -40.71
CA ILE A 160 0.85 53.78 -39.92
C ILE A 160 1.14 53.97 -38.42
N TYR A 161 2.42 54.06 -38.03
CA TYR A 161 2.86 54.15 -36.63
C TYR A 161 2.31 55.38 -35.88
N GLU A 162 2.34 56.55 -36.52
CA GLU A 162 1.84 57.80 -35.95
C GLU A 162 0.32 57.79 -35.77
N SER A 163 -0.40 57.05 -36.63
CA SER A 163 -1.87 56.91 -36.56
C SER A 163 -2.38 55.87 -35.54
N VAL A 164 -1.51 55.21 -34.76
CA VAL A 164 -1.91 54.13 -33.83
C VAL A 164 -2.62 54.65 -32.57
N THR A 165 -3.84 54.15 -32.37
CA THR A 165 -4.65 54.28 -31.14
C THR A 165 -5.06 52.91 -30.62
N LEU A 166 -5.69 52.84 -29.43
CA LEU A 166 -6.31 51.61 -28.92
C LEU A 166 -7.37 51.09 -29.91
N GLU A 167 -8.29 51.95 -30.33
CA GLU A 167 -9.46 51.57 -31.12
C GLU A 167 -9.11 51.04 -32.52
N ASN A 168 -8.04 51.56 -33.13
CA ASN A 168 -7.60 51.13 -34.47
C ASN A 168 -6.42 50.14 -34.47
N PHE A 169 -5.86 49.77 -33.30
CA PHE A 169 -4.61 49.00 -33.22
C PHE A 169 -4.59 47.74 -34.11
N THR A 170 -5.58 46.86 -33.97
CA THR A 170 -5.67 45.61 -34.73
C THR A 170 -5.83 45.84 -36.23
N LYS A 171 -6.41 46.99 -36.64
CA LYS A 171 -6.46 47.40 -38.05
C LYS A 171 -5.10 47.88 -38.53
N LYS A 172 -4.40 48.72 -37.75
CA LYS A 172 -3.06 49.22 -38.09
C LYS A 172 -2.00 48.11 -38.17
N VAL A 173 -2.13 47.05 -37.37
CA VAL A 173 -1.32 45.83 -37.54
C VAL A 173 -1.61 45.14 -38.89
N LYS A 174 -2.88 45.06 -39.34
CA LYS A 174 -3.22 44.52 -40.66
C LYS A 174 -2.72 45.40 -41.81
N GLU A 175 -2.86 46.72 -41.71
CA GLU A 175 -2.31 47.68 -42.69
C GLU A 175 -0.78 47.50 -42.82
N PHE A 176 -0.06 47.33 -41.70
CA PHE A 176 1.38 47.05 -41.70
C PHE A 176 1.73 45.66 -42.31
N GLN A 177 0.94 44.62 -42.01
CA GLN A 177 1.09 43.31 -42.66
C GLN A 177 0.85 43.38 -44.18
N MET A 178 -0.06 44.24 -44.63
CA MET A 178 -0.30 44.50 -46.05
C MET A 178 0.86 45.26 -46.71
N LEU A 179 1.54 46.18 -46.01
CA LEU A 179 2.81 46.76 -46.50
C LEU A 179 3.90 45.68 -46.65
N LEU A 180 4.08 44.82 -45.64
CA LEU A 180 5.05 43.71 -45.71
C LEU A 180 4.78 42.73 -46.87
N LYS A 181 3.53 42.59 -47.29
CA LYS A 181 3.13 41.75 -48.44
C LYS A 181 3.42 42.43 -49.79
N HIS A 182 3.03 43.69 -49.98
CA HIS A 182 3.08 44.36 -51.29
C HIS A 182 4.39 45.13 -51.54
N HIS A 183 5.01 45.65 -50.47
CA HIS A 183 6.21 46.50 -50.49
C HIS A 183 7.32 45.90 -49.61
N ASN A 184 7.54 44.59 -49.70
CA ASN A 184 8.35 43.83 -48.75
C ASN A 184 9.76 44.42 -48.53
N ALA A 185 10.54 44.60 -49.60
CA ALA A 185 11.94 45.03 -49.50
C ALA A 185 12.16 46.41 -48.83
N PRO A 186 11.46 47.51 -49.20
CA PRO A 186 11.58 48.78 -48.49
C PRO A 186 10.95 48.72 -47.09
N THR A 187 9.84 47.99 -46.88
CA THR A 187 9.24 47.84 -45.54
C THR A 187 10.20 47.15 -44.56
N VAL A 188 10.89 46.09 -45.00
CA VAL A 188 11.89 45.35 -44.19
C VAL A 188 13.14 46.18 -43.89
N ARG A 189 13.54 47.10 -44.79
CA ARG A 189 14.60 48.09 -44.53
C ARG A 189 14.16 49.09 -43.45
N GLU A 190 12.97 49.64 -43.59
CA GLU A 190 12.44 50.69 -42.70
C GLU A 190 12.22 50.17 -41.27
N ILE A 191 11.86 48.90 -41.07
CA ILE A 191 11.77 48.28 -39.73
C ILE A 191 13.13 47.79 -39.19
N SER A 192 14.23 48.45 -39.49
CA SER A 192 15.55 48.10 -38.92
C SER A 192 15.56 48.18 -37.39
N ILE A 193 16.48 47.47 -36.71
CA ILE A 193 16.67 47.59 -35.24
C ILE A 193 16.85 49.06 -34.81
N ASP A 194 17.51 49.86 -35.66
CA ASP A 194 17.86 51.24 -35.37
C ASP A 194 16.67 52.19 -35.59
N SER A 195 15.84 51.92 -36.61
CA SER A 195 14.56 52.59 -36.82
C SER A 195 13.56 52.23 -35.71
N ILE A 196 13.48 50.95 -35.33
CA ILE A 196 12.64 50.49 -34.21
C ILE A 196 13.07 51.15 -32.91
N LEU A 197 14.37 51.39 -32.70
CA LEU A 197 14.86 52.18 -31.58
C LEU A 197 14.41 53.65 -31.62
N SER A 198 14.40 54.31 -32.79
CA SER A 198 13.89 55.69 -32.89
C SER A 198 12.38 55.74 -32.64
N TYR A 199 11.60 54.84 -33.23
CA TYR A 199 10.17 54.68 -32.95
C TYR A 199 9.91 54.47 -31.44
N LEU A 200 10.65 53.58 -30.79
CA LEU A 200 10.51 53.33 -29.34
C LEU A 200 10.90 54.51 -28.45
N LEU A 201 11.74 55.44 -28.91
CA LEU A 201 12.09 56.66 -28.19
C LEU A 201 11.02 57.76 -28.32
N ILE A 202 10.27 57.80 -29.42
CA ILE A 202 9.19 58.78 -29.66
C ILE A 202 7.78 58.25 -29.31
N ALA A 203 7.68 57.00 -28.84
CA ALA A 203 6.41 56.32 -28.58
C ALA A 203 5.55 57.03 -27.52
N SER A 204 4.46 57.66 -27.95
CA SER A 204 3.53 58.40 -27.09
C SER A 204 2.70 57.51 -26.16
N ASN A 205 2.45 56.27 -26.58
CA ASN A 205 1.53 55.35 -25.90
C ASN A 205 2.00 53.88 -26.00
N ASN A 206 1.42 53.00 -25.17
CA ASN A 206 1.82 51.60 -25.13
C ASN A 206 1.44 50.81 -26.41
N TYR A 207 0.40 51.19 -27.15
CA TYR A 207 0.02 50.52 -28.41
C TYR A 207 1.04 50.78 -29.53
N GLN A 208 1.59 51.99 -29.59
CA GLN A 208 2.75 52.31 -30.44
C GLN A 208 3.97 51.44 -30.09
N LYS A 209 4.27 51.23 -28.81
CA LYS A 209 5.35 50.31 -28.39
C LYS A 209 5.06 48.85 -28.79
N ILE A 210 3.81 48.41 -28.73
CA ILE A 210 3.43 47.05 -29.17
C ILE A 210 3.48 46.94 -30.69
N LEU A 211 3.13 47.97 -31.48
CA LEU A 211 3.36 47.94 -32.92
C LEU A 211 4.87 47.90 -33.23
N ALA A 212 5.71 48.62 -32.49
CA ALA A 212 7.17 48.48 -32.61
C ALA A 212 7.66 47.06 -32.23
N CYS A 213 7.03 46.37 -31.27
CA CYS A 213 7.24 44.94 -31.02
C CYS A 213 6.80 44.05 -32.20
N VAL A 214 5.69 44.36 -32.88
CA VAL A 214 5.25 43.65 -34.10
C VAL A 214 6.26 43.85 -35.24
N MET A 215 6.68 45.10 -35.49
CA MET A 215 7.72 45.44 -36.46
C MET A 215 9.01 44.67 -36.16
N LEU A 216 9.43 44.63 -34.89
CA LEU A 216 10.60 43.88 -34.44
C LEU A 216 10.45 42.37 -34.64
N ALA A 217 9.27 41.80 -34.36
CA ALA A 217 9.00 40.38 -34.60
C ALA A 217 9.19 40.01 -36.08
N TYR A 218 8.64 40.80 -37.00
CA TYR A 218 8.82 40.56 -38.45
C TYR A 218 10.24 40.84 -38.95
N HIS A 219 10.91 41.86 -38.42
CA HIS A 219 12.32 42.11 -38.73
C HIS A 219 13.20 40.93 -38.30
N ILE A 220 12.98 40.42 -37.08
CA ILE A 220 13.69 39.26 -36.55
C ILE A 220 13.41 38.02 -37.38
N GLU A 221 12.14 37.69 -37.61
CA GLU A 221 11.73 36.52 -38.38
C GLU A 221 12.32 36.54 -39.80
N THR A 222 12.31 37.69 -40.47
CA THR A 222 12.84 37.84 -41.83
C THR A 222 14.34 37.60 -41.89
N ILE A 223 15.12 38.25 -41.02
CA ILE A 223 16.58 38.10 -41.01
C ILE A 223 17.02 36.73 -40.49
N GLN A 224 16.34 36.14 -39.50
CA GLN A 224 16.66 34.78 -39.04
C GLN A 224 16.41 33.75 -40.14
N LYS A 225 15.31 33.85 -40.91
CA LYS A 225 15.07 32.98 -42.08
C LYS A 225 16.12 33.13 -43.20
N GLN A 226 16.72 34.32 -43.35
CA GLN A 226 17.74 34.58 -44.37
C GLN A 226 19.17 34.19 -43.95
N THR A 227 19.50 34.33 -42.66
CA THR A 227 20.88 34.20 -42.14
C THR A 227 21.10 32.95 -41.29
N ASN A 228 20.03 32.30 -40.85
CA ASN A 228 20.03 31.20 -39.87
C ASN A 228 20.77 31.54 -38.55
N ALA A 229 20.83 32.83 -38.19
CA ALA A 229 21.62 33.33 -37.07
C ALA A 229 20.81 34.25 -36.13
N PHE A 230 20.94 34.03 -34.82
CA PHE A 230 20.18 34.77 -33.80
C PHE A 230 20.63 36.25 -33.65
N ILE A 231 19.76 37.18 -34.06
CA ILE A 231 19.97 38.63 -34.00
C ILE A 231 20.29 39.13 -32.58
N LYS A 232 21.38 39.91 -32.46
CA LYS A 232 21.74 40.64 -31.24
C LYS A 232 21.10 42.04 -31.28
N LEU A 233 20.38 42.41 -30.21
CA LEU A 233 19.93 43.78 -29.99
C LEU A 233 21.09 44.64 -29.46
N ARG A 234 21.04 45.96 -29.66
CA ARG A 234 22.01 46.90 -29.06
C ARG A 234 21.91 46.87 -27.53
N GLU A 235 23.02 47.05 -26.82
CA GLU A 235 23.06 47.01 -25.35
C GLU A 235 22.09 48.00 -24.68
N ASN A 236 21.85 49.17 -25.28
CA ASN A 236 20.91 50.17 -24.78
C ASN A 236 19.42 49.85 -25.09
N PHE A 237 19.12 48.75 -25.79
CA PHE A 237 17.75 48.45 -26.23
C PHE A 237 16.81 48.18 -25.01
N PRO A 238 15.59 48.77 -24.99
CA PRO A 238 14.74 48.86 -23.79
C PRO A 238 13.92 47.59 -23.51
N SER A 239 14.52 46.39 -23.59
CA SER A 239 13.81 45.11 -23.45
C SER A 239 13.00 44.99 -22.16
N ALA A 240 13.49 45.49 -21.03
CA ALA A 240 12.76 45.51 -19.76
C ALA A 240 11.44 46.31 -19.82
N ASN A 241 11.41 47.44 -20.55
CA ASN A 241 10.18 48.22 -20.73
C ASN A 241 9.18 47.46 -21.60
N LEU A 242 9.64 46.83 -22.68
CA LEU A 242 8.77 46.05 -23.57
C LEU A 242 8.19 44.80 -22.89
N LEU A 243 9.01 44.09 -22.10
CA LEU A 243 8.57 42.95 -21.29
C LEU A 243 7.47 43.34 -20.28
N GLN A 244 7.55 44.55 -19.72
CA GLN A 244 6.51 45.11 -18.86
C GLN A 244 5.26 45.55 -19.64
N VAL A 245 5.41 46.23 -20.77
CA VAL A 245 4.28 46.68 -21.61
C VAL A 245 3.47 45.48 -22.16
N LEU A 246 4.14 44.38 -22.52
CA LEU A 246 3.46 43.14 -22.93
C LEU A 246 2.62 42.54 -21.80
N GLN A 247 3.13 42.58 -20.55
CA GLN A 247 2.41 42.15 -19.35
C GLN A 247 1.22 43.08 -19.01
N GLU A 248 1.39 44.39 -19.13
CA GLU A 248 0.37 45.39 -18.78
C GLU A 248 -0.84 45.39 -19.74
N VAL A 249 -0.63 45.12 -21.04
CA VAL A 249 -1.66 45.32 -22.08
C VAL A 249 -2.41 44.04 -22.48
N GLN A 250 -2.02 42.87 -21.96
CA GLN A 250 -2.72 41.58 -22.11
C GLN A 250 -3.18 41.29 -23.55
N THR A 251 -2.20 40.95 -24.40
CA THR A 251 -2.28 40.97 -25.88
C THR A 251 -3.25 39.97 -26.54
N ASP A 252 -4.04 39.21 -25.79
CA ASP A 252 -4.88 38.10 -26.26
C ASP A 252 -5.81 38.47 -27.42
N ASN A 253 -6.54 39.58 -27.29
CA ASN A 253 -7.55 39.99 -28.29
C ASN A 253 -7.06 41.08 -29.26
N LEU A 254 -5.82 41.57 -29.09
CA LEU A 254 -5.31 42.73 -29.84
C LEU A 254 -4.49 42.36 -31.08
N LEU A 255 -3.75 41.25 -31.03
CA LEU A 255 -2.86 40.82 -32.12
C LEU A 255 -3.54 39.83 -33.08
N PRO A 256 -3.53 40.07 -34.40
CA PRO A 256 -3.93 39.07 -35.39
C PRO A 256 -3.12 37.76 -35.27
N THR A 257 -3.73 36.62 -35.60
CA THR A 257 -3.10 35.29 -35.50
C THR A 257 -1.76 35.21 -36.24
N SER A 258 -1.67 35.85 -37.41
CA SER A 258 -0.47 35.98 -38.23
C SER A 258 0.67 36.78 -37.59
N ALA A 259 0.37 37.64 -36.62
CA ALA A 259 1.38 38.34 -35.81
C ALA A 259 1.79 37.49 -34.60
N LYS A 260 0.85 36.77 -33.95
CA LYS A 260 1.16 35.90 -32.80
C LYS A 260 2.22 34.85 -33.13
N THR A 261 2.19 34.26 -34.34
CA THR A 261 3.22 33.31 -34.79
C THR A 261 4.64 33.90 -34.85
N SER A 262 4.76 35.18 -35.17
CA SER A 262 6.07 35.88 -35.23
C SER A 262 6.59 36.23 -33.82
N PHE A 263 5.72 36.30 -32.81
CA PHE A 263 6.11 36.71 -31.45
C PHE A 263 7.01 35.70 -30.75
N THR A 264 7.02 34.42 -31.12
CA THR A 264 7.96 33.41 -30.59
C THR A 264 9.44 33.77 -30.84
N PHE A 265 9.73 34.46 -31.95
CA PHE A 265 11.06 35.00 -32.25
C PHE A 265 11.37 36.25 -31.41
N LEU A 266 10.35 37.07 -31.14
CA LEU A 266 10.42 38.26 -30.30
C LEU A 266 10.63 37.90 -28.82
N THR A 267 9.86 36.97 -28.26
CA THR A 267 9.96 36.53 -26.85
C THR A 267 11.37 36.04 -26.56
N SER A 268 11.87 35.11 -27.38
CA SER A 268 13.22 34.57 -27.32
C SER A 268 14.29 35.66 -27.42
N THR A 269 14.15 36.63 -28.32
CA THR A 269 15.15 37.69 -28.52
C THR A 269 15.13 38.73 -27.38
N LEU A 270 13.96 39.13 -26.88
CA LEU A 270 13.81 40.05 -25.75
C LEU A 270 14.30 39.43 -24.43
N VAL A 271 13.95 38.16 -24.17
CA VAL A 271 14.42 37.40 -23.00
C VAL A 271 15.93 37.23 -23.04
N ARG A 272 16.50 36.84 -24.19
CA ARG A 272 17.96 36.69 -24.34
C ARG A 272 18.70 38.00 -24.07
N HIS A 273 18.22 39.10 -24.63
CA HIS A 273 18.83 40.42 -24.40
C HIS A 273 18.63 40.96 -22.98
N ASN A 274 17.51 40.63 -22.33
CA ASN A 274 17.27 41.04 -20.95
C ASN A 274 18.11 40.23 -19.96
N SER A 275 18.12 38.89 -20.06
CA SER A 275 18.93 38.01 -19.21
C SER A 275 20.45 38.23 -19.38
N SER A 276 20.92 38.65 -20.56
CA SER A 276 22.32 39.05 -20.75
C SER A 276 22.73 40.33 -20.02
N LYS A 277 21.80 41.08 -19.40
CA LYS A 277 22.09 42.30 -18.62
C LYS A 277 22.17 41.98 -17.13
N ARG A 278 23.26 42.41 -16.49
CA ARG A 278 23.48 42.20 -15.05
C ARG A 278 22.33 42.78 -14.22
N ASN A 279 21.83 41.97 -13.27
CA ASN A 279 20.72 42.30 -12.38
C ASN A 279 19.42 42.72 -13.10
N SER A 280 19.17 42.23 -14.33
CA SER A 280 17.88 42.40 -15.02
C SER A 280 17.16 41.05 -15.15
N PHE A 281 16.14 40.89 -14.31
CA PHE A 281 15.31 39.68 -14.23
C PHE A 281 13.89 39.93 -14.76
N ASP A 282 13.68 41.03 -15.48
CA ASP A 282 12.39 41.42 -16.08
C ASP A 282 11.88 40.38 -17.07
N TRP A 283 12.75 39.56 -17.66
CA TRP A 283 12.40 38.41 -18.49
C TRP A 283 11.45 37.44 -17.78
N MET A 284 11.49 37.35 -16.44
CA MET A 284 10.54 36.55 -15.66
C MET A 284 9.09 37.03 -15.80
N LYS A 285 8.85 38.30 -16.18
CA LYS A 285 7.49 38.82 -16.45
C LYS A 285 6.83 38.10 -17.63
N MET A 286 7.60 37.52 -18.55
CA MET A 286 7.10 36.76 -19.71
C MET A 286 6.15 35.62 -19.30
N PHE A 287 6.35 35.00 -18.13
CA PHE A 287 5.46 33.96 -17.60
C PHE A 287 3.99 34.38 -17.49
N SER A 288 3.71 35.67 -17.33
CA SER A 288 2.34 36.20 -17.27
C SER A 288 1.60 36.22 -18.61
N VAL A 289 2.33 36.12 -19.74
CA VAL A 289 1.79 36.18 -21.11
C VAL A 289 2.30 35.04 -22.01
N ALA A 290 3.04 34.09 -21.46
CA ALA A 290 3.64 32.99 -22.20
C ALA A 290 2.59 32.14 -22.93
N SER A 291 1.47 31.80 -22.28
CA SER A 291 0.36 31.08 -22.90
C SER A 291 -0.25 31.77 -24.13
N ILE A 292 -0.04 33.08 -24.28
CA ILE A 292 -0.58 33.93 -25.35
C ILE A 292 0.42 34.09 -26.50
N LEU A 293 1.71 34.25 -26.17
CA LEU A 293 2.76 34.72 -27.09
C LEU A 293 3.85 33.68 -27.40
N ASP A 294 3.99 32.65 -26.57
CA ASP A 294 5.03 31.62 -26.65
C ASP A 294 4.60 30.40 -25.83
N SER A 295 3.50 29.75 -26.25
CA SER A 295 2.83 28.68 -25.49
C SER A 295 3.73 27.49 -25.16
N ASN A 296 4.79 27.30 -25.96
CA ASN A 296 5.76 26.22 -25.84
C ASN A 296 6.97 26.61 -24.98
N TYR A 297 6.95 27.81 -24.36
CA TYR A 297 8.01 28.35 -23.49
C TYR A 297 9.41 28.28 -24.16
N THR A 298 9.47 28.61 -25.45
CA THR A 298 10.70 28.55 -26.25
C THR A 298 11.73 29.58 -25.79
N PHE A 299 11.27 30.72 -25.27
CA PHE A 299 12.10 31.75 -24.64
C PHE A 299 13.03 31.22 -23.54
N LEU A 300 12.66 30.13 -22.84
CA LEU A 300 13.46 29.57 -21.75
C LEU A 300 14.83 29.05 -22.22
N SER A 301 14.88 28.46 -23.42
CA SER A 301 16.14 27.97 -24.05
C SER A 301 17.00 29.10 -24.64
N HIS A 302 16.58 30.36 -24.46
CA HIS A 302 17.27 31.56 -24.91
C HIS A 302 17.67 32.47 -23.74
N ILE A 303 17.47 32.04 -22.48
CA ILE A 303 18.03 32.73 -21.31
C ILE A 303 19.55 32.65 -21.37
N VAL A 304 20.23 33.77 -21.16
CA VAL A 304 21.69 33.81 -20.99
C VAL A 304 22.00 33.64 -19.51
N ARG A 305 22.94 32.74 -19.19
CA ARG A 305 23.41 32.51 -17.81
C ARG A 305 23.93 33.81 -17.20
N HIS A 306 23.67 33.99 -15.91
CA HIS A 306 24.04 35.19 -15.19
C HIS A 306 25.10 34.90 -14.13
N GLU A 307 26.28 35.52 -14.26
CA GLU A 307 27.28 35.55 -13.19
C GLU A 307 26.83 36.50 -12.06
N TYR A 308 26.49 35.92 -10.91
CA TYR A 308 26.14 36.66 -9.68
C TYR A 308 27.41 37.19 -9.00
N LYS A 309 27.30 38.28 -8.23
CA LYS A 309 28.46 38.86 -7.52
C LYS A 309 28.32 38.93 -6.01
N ASN A 310 27.17 38.53 -5.46
CA ASN A 310 26.87 38.54 -4.02
C ASN A 310 25.49 37.92 -3.74
N ASP A 311 25.30 37.49 -2.49
CA ASP A 311 24.06 36.88 -1.99
C ASP A 311 22.82 37.77 -2.17
N ASN A 312 22.95 39.10 -2.20
CA ASN A 312 21.80 39.99 -2.42
C ASN A 312 21.29 39.94 -3.87
N GLU A 313 22.18 39.73 -4.86
CA GLU A 313 21.77 39.49 -6.26
C GLU A 313 21.05 38.14 -6.39
N ILE A 314 21.53 37.09 -5.69
CA ILE A 314 20.90 35.76 -5.65
C ILE A 314 19.54 35.81 -4.93
N GLN A 315 19.45 36.51 -3.79
CA GLN A 315 18.20 36.70 -3.04
C GLN A 315 17.18 37.55 -3.84
N ASN A 316 17.64 38.54 -4.61
CA ASN A 316 16.78 39.30 -5.52
C ASN A 316 16.19 38.41 -6.63
N PHE A 317 17.05 37.60 -7.29
CA PHE A 317 16.62 36.59 -8.25
C PHE A 317 15.58 35.63 -7.66
N TYR A 318 15.83 35.08 -6.47
CA TYR A 318 14.91 34.17 -5.79
C TYR A 318 13.55 34.84 -5.49
N ASN A 319 13.56 36.06 -4.97
CA ASN A 319 12.34 36.83 -4.68
C ASN A 319 11.52 37.10 -5.95
N LEU A 320 12.19 37.44 -7.06
CA LEU A 320 11.53 37.68 -8.35
C LEU A 320 11.02 36.38 -9.00
N LEU A 321 11.69 35.24 -8.77
CA LEU A 321 11.22 33.93 -9.20
C LEU A 321 9.94 33.52 -8.44
N GLN A 322 9.91 33.69 -7.11
CA GLN A 322 8.70 33.45 -6.30
C GLN A 322 7.54 34.40 -6.68
N LYS A 323 7.84 35.64 -7.08
CA LYS A 323 6.82 36.64 -7.45
C LYS A 323 6.28 36.48 -8.88
N ASN A 324 7.17 36.29 -9.86
CA ASN A 324 6.85 36.45 -11.28
C ASN A 324 6.72 35.11 -12.03
N VAL A 325 7.36 34.03 -11.55
CA VAL A 325 7.33 32.71 -12.19
C VAL A 325 6.29 31.82 -11.51
N LYS A 326 6.41 31.65 -10.19
CA LYS A 326 5.61 30.68 -9.42
C LYS A 326 4.09 30.78 -9.60
N PRO A 327 3.43 31.96 -9.54
CA PRO A 327 1.97 32.05 -9.63
C PRO A 327 1.37 31.66 -10.99
N TYR A 328 2.21 31.46 -12.01
CA TYR A 328 1.83 31.01 -13.35
C TYR A 328 2.20 29.56 -13.57
N VAL A 329 3.38 29.12 -13.09
CA VAL A 329 3.79 27.71 -13.18
C VAL A 329 2.93 26.82 -12.28
N ASP A 330 2.59 27.23 -11.05
CA ASP A 330 1.73 26.43 -10.16
C ASP A 330 0.31 26.17 -10.70
N LYS A 331 -0.13 26.92 -11.74
CA LYS A 331 -1.43 26.73 -12.42
C LYS A 331 -1.40 25.71 -13.56
N ILE A 332 -0.22 25.30 -14.00
CA ILE A 332 -0.02 24.33 -15.09
C ILE A 332 -0.06 22.90 -14.49
N ASN A 333 -0.11 21.85 -15.32
CA ASN A 333 -0.16 20.47 -14.81
C ASN A 333 1.13 20.06 -14.08
N LYS A 334 1.02 19.22 -13.05
CA LYS A 334 2.12 18.88 -12.12
C LYS A 334 3.40 18.35 -12.79
N ILE A 335 3.30 17.70 -13.95
CA ILE A 335 4.47 17.19 -14.70
C ILE A 335 5.16 18.34 -15.44
N THR A 336 4.40 19.12 -16.20
CA THR A 336 4.91 20.29 -16.92
C THR A 336 5.44 21.36 -15.96
N ASN A 337 4.90 21.50 -14.74
CA ASN A 337 5.43 22.39 -13.71
C ASN A 337 6.87 22.02 -13.34
N SER A 338 7.11 20.73 -13.10
CA SER A 338 8.45 20.20 -12.79
C SER A 338 9.42 20.44 -13.95
N LEU A 339 8.98 20.26 -15.19
CA LEU A 339 9.79 20.50 -16.40
C LEU A 339 10.10 21.98 -16.63
N ILE A 340 9.14 22.88 -16.45
CA ILE A 340 9.33 24.33 -16.58
C ILE A 340 10.26 24.84 -15.48
N TYR A 341 10.05 24.43 -14.22
CA TYR A 341 10.98 24.74 -13.14
C TYR A 341 12.37 24.17 -13.40
N HIS A 342 12.49 22.91 -13.80
CA HIS A 342 13.78 22.30 -14.16
C HIS A 342 14.48 23.09 -15.28
N LYS A 343 13.78 23.52 -16.33
CA LYS A 343 14.36 24.32 -17.42
C LYS A 343 14.80 25.71 -16.93
N VAL A 344 13.97 26.44 -16.18
CA VAL A 344 14.36 27.72 -15.56
C VAL A 344 15.59 27.56 -14.68
N ILE A 345 15.62 26.53 -13.83
CA ILE A 345 16.71 26.27 -12.89
C ILE A 345 17.98 25.86 -13.64
N LYS A 346 17.90 24.95 -14.60
CA LYS A 346 19.04 24.43 -15.38
C LYS A 346 19.73 25.50 -16.24
N GLU A 347 18.97 26.44 -16.82
CA GLU A 347 19.54 27.53 -17.62
C GLU A 347 20.06 28.70 -16.76
N ASN A 348 19.84 28.69 -15.44
CA ASN A 348 20.30 29.74 -14.51
C ASN A 348 21.27 29.25 -13.42
N ILE A 349 21.36 27.96 -13.09
CA ILE A 349 22.29 27.46 -12.06
C ILE A 349 23.74 27.65 -12.51
N ASP A 350 24.43 28.49 -11.75
CA ASP A 350 25.85 28.34 -11.43
C ASP A 350 26.01 27.79 -10.00
N ARG A 351 27.22 27.35 -9.66
CA ARG A 351 27.54 26.71 -8.37
C ARG A 351 27.03 27.52 -7.17
N GLU A 352 27.23 28.84 -7.18
CA GLU A 352 26.86 29.74 -6.09
C GLU A 352 25.35 29.79 -5.81
N ILE A 353 24.50 29.75 -6.85
CA ILE A 353 23.05 29.63 -6.65
C ILE A 353 22.73 28.25 -6.10
N SER A 354 23.40 27.20 -6.59
CA SER A 354 23.12 25.84 -6.14
C SER A 354 23.48 25.67 -4.66
N ASP A 355 24.64 26.18 -4.23
CA ASP A 355 25.07 26.20 -2.84
C ASP A 355 24.08 27.02 -1.98
N PHE A 356 23.75 28.25 -2.40
CA PHE A 356 22.76 29.11 -1.72
C PHE A 356 21.36 28.46 -1.62
N MET A 357 20.94 27.73 -2.67
CA MET A 357 19.66 27.00 -2.70
C MET A 357 19.70 25.78 -1.79
N CYS A 358 20.77 24.98 -1.80
CA CYS A 358 20.90 23.88 -0.85
C CYS A 358 20.88 24.42 0.59
N ASP A 359 21.62 25.49 0.90
CA ASP A 359 21.64 26.06 2.25
C ASP A 359 20.30 26.70 2.66
N ASN A 360 19.66 27.52 1.82
CA ASN A 360 18.40 28.21 2.19
C ASN A 360 17.13 27.36 2.02
N TYR A 361 17.03 26.52 0.99
CA TYR A 361 15.82 25.72 0.77
C TYR A 361 15.75 24.57 1.77
N ILE A 362 16.87 23.88 2.00
CA ILE A 362 16.90 22.72 2.89
C ILE A 362 16.75 23.18 4.35
N SER A 363 17.46 24.23 4.80
CA SER A 363 17.40 24.72 6.20
C SER A 363 16.03 25.26 6.66
N LYS A 364 15.16 25.66 5.72
CA LYS A 364 13.88 26.33 6.03
C LYS A 364 12.63 25.51 5.73
N ASN A 365 12.72 24.46 4.90
CA ASN A 365 11.55 23.73 4.38
C ASN A 365 11.56 22.21 4.64
N VAL A 366 12.47 21.68 5.48
CA VAL A 366 12.60 20.24 5.75
C VAL A 366 12.76 19.97 7.25
N ASP A 367 11.94 19.10 7.85
CA ASP A 367 12.22 18.62 9.22
C ASP A 367 13.37 17.61 9.23
N PHE A 368 14.52 18.10 9.69
CA PHE A 368 15.75 17.30 9.84
C PHE A 368 15.64 16.12 10.80
N ASN A 369 14.64 16.09 11.68
CA ASN A 369 14.42 14.97 12.60
C ASN A 369 13.62 13.83 11.95
N ASN A 370 13.13 14.02 10.72
CA ASN A 370 12.24 13.14 9.99
C ASN A 370 12.94 12.48 8.75
N PRO A 371 13.59 11.31 8.92
CA PRO A 371 14.19 10.54 7.82
C PRO A 371 13.29 10.29 6.59
N TYR A 372 11.98 10.17 6.78
CA TYR A 372 11.05 9.86 5.70
C TYR A 372 10.86 11.08 4.78
N GLU A 373 10.77 12.27 5.37
CA GLU A 373 10.60 13.53 4.65
C GLU A 373 11.88 13.93 3.89
N LEU A 374 13.05 13.71 4.50
CA LEU A 374 14.34 13.78 3.81
C LEU A 374 14.39 12.81 2.60
N GLU A 375 13.87 11.59 2.73
CA GLU A 375 13.81 10.65 1.59
C GLU A 375 12.86 11.12 0.49
N GLN A 376 11.67 11.63 0.81
CA GLN A 376 10.75 12.15 -0.21
C GLN A 376 11.31 13.41 -0.90
N ASN A 377 11.91 14.33 -0.14
CA ASN A 377 12.48 15.56 -0.68
C ASN A 377 13.67 15.26 -1.61
N PHE A 378 14.60 14.39 -1.21
CA PHE A 378 15.70 13.97 -2.09
C PHE A 378 15.20 13.28 -3.38
N LYS A 379 14.15 12.44 -3.29
CA LYS A 379 13.52 11.82 -4.47
C LYS A 379 12.75 12.80 -5.36
N SER A 380 12.36 13.96 -4.84
CA SER A 380 11.68 15.00 -5.63
C SER A 380 12.63 15.83 -6.49
N PHE A 381 13.94 15.74 -6.22
CA PHE A 381 14.97 16.51 -6.93
C PHE A 381 15.41 15.80 -8.22
N THR A 382 15.72 16.58 -9.25
CA THR A 382 16.36 16.08 -10.48
C THR A 382 17.83 15.77 -10.23
N LYS A 383 18.41 14.82 -10.97
CA LYS A 383 19.78 14.33 -10.72
C LYS A 383 20.81 15.44 -10.50
N ASP A 384 20.81 16.48 -11.33
CA ASP A 384 21.75 17.61 -11.22
C ASP A 384 21.67 18.34 -9.86
N LEU A 385 20.47 18.44 -9.27
CA LEU A 385 20.23 18.98 -7.92
C LEU A 385 20.58 17.96 -6.82
N CYS A 386 20.33 16.67 -7.06
CA CYS A 386 20.78 15.60 -6.17
C CYS A 386 22.30 15.58 -6.06
N ASP A 387 23.02 15.72 -7.18
CA ASP A 387 24.48 15.66 -7.23
C ASP A 387 25.11 16.85 -6.48
N VAL A 388 24.53 18.06 -6.54
CA VAL A 388 25.02 19.21 -5.73
C VAL A 388 24.56 19.14 -4.27
N CYS A 389 23.25 19.10 -4.01
CA CYS A 389 22.74 19.09 -2.64
C CYS A 389 23.05 17.79 -1.87
N SER A 390 23.60 16.76 -2.54
CA SER A 390 24.19 15.59 -1.88
C SER A 390 25.09 16.04 -0.73
N GLN A 391 26.05 16.95 -0.95
CA GLN A 391 27.00 17.32 0.11
C GLN A 391 26.32 17.90 1.37
N THR A 392 25.22 18.65 1.22
CA THR A 392 24.39 19.12 2.33
C THR A 392 23.68 17.96 3.03
N PHE A 393 23.05 17.04 2.28
CA PHE A 393 22.38 15.84 2.83
C PHE A 393 23.37 14.90 3.54
N ARG A 394 24.58 14.74 3.00
CA ARG A 394 25.68 13.97 3.62
C ARG A 394 26.08 14.56 4.97
N THR A 395 26.30 15.87 5.02
CA THR A 395 26.64 16.61 6.25
C THR A 395 25.52 16.52 7.29
N LEU A 396 24.26 16.58 6.86
CA LEU A 396 23.09 16.41 7.73
C LEU A 396 23.00 15.01 8.33
N ILE A 397 23.14 13.94 7.54
CA ILE A 397 23.15 12.55 8.04
C ILE A 397 24.29 12.33 9.06
N CYS A 398 25.43 12.99 8.85
CA CYS A 398 26.57 12.98 9.75
C CYS A 398 26.43 13.90 10.99
N ASN A 399 25.36 14.67 11.13
CA ASN A 399 25.19 15.58 12.27
C ASN A 399 24.86 14.79 13.55
N ASN A 400 25.84 14.74 14.46
CA ASN A 400 25.78 14.01 15.72
C ASN A 400 24.96 14.68 16.82
N GLU A 401 24.24 15.76 16.52
CA GLU A 401 23.34 16.44 17.46
C GLU A 401 21.85 16.22 17.16
N LEU A 402 21.52 15.69 15.97
CA LEU A 402 20.14 15.43 15.56
C LEU A 402 19.53 14.19 16.23
N ALA A 403 18.32 14.34 16.76
CA ALA A 403 17.58 13.30 17.47
C ALA A 403 16.72 12.45 16.53
N TRP A 404 17.37 11.77 15.57
CA TRP A 404 16.76 10.96 14.52
C TRP A 404 15.63 10.04 14.98
N ASN A 405 14.43 10.21 14.41
CA ASN A 405 13.26 9.41 14.77
C ASN A 405 13.45 7.90 14.43
N PRO A 406 13.45 7.00 15.43
CA PRO A 406 13.72 5.57 15.22
C PRO A 406 12.77 4.89 14.24
N LYS A 407 11.51 5.35 14.16
CA LYS A 407 10.46 4.75 13.33
C LYS A 407 10.76 4.81 11.82
N TYR A 408 11.61 5.74 11.38
CA TYR A 408 11.83 6.03 9.97
C TYR A 408 13.28 5.79 9.50
N LEU A 409 14.16 5.20 10.33
CA LEU A 409 15.59 5.03 10.03
C LEU A 409 15.90 4.23 8.75
N ASP A 410 15.04 3.27 8.36
CA ASP A 410 15.20 2.56 7.08
C ASP A 410 15.08 3.49 5.85
N SER A 411 14.54 4.71 6.00
CA SER A 411 14.54 5.76 4.98
C SER A 411 15.95 6.34 4.77
N LEU A 412 16.73 6.52 5.85
CA LEU A 412 18.17 6.85 5.74
C LEU A 412 18.95 5.70 5.10
N PHE A 413 18.58 4.44 5.38
CA PHE A 413 19.19 3.28 4.73
C PHE A 413 18.93 3.27 3.22
N ARG A 414 17.74 3.68 2.75
CA ARG A 414 17.45 3.83 1.31
C ARG A 414 18.17 5.00 0.65
N LEU A 415 18.47 6.08 1.37
CA LEU A 415 19.28 7.20 0.88
C LEU A 415 20.78 6.89 0.80
N PHE A 416 21.30 6.06 1.72
CA PHE A 416 22.74 5.80 1.85
C PHE A 416 23.43 5.35 0.55
N PRO A 417 22.91 4.38 -0.25
CA PRO A 417 23.52 3.99 -1.53
C PRO A 417 23.50 5.08 -2.61
N GLN A 418 22.60 6.07 -2.50
CA GLN A 418 22.43 7.14 -3.50
C GLN A 418 23.38 8.31 -3.21
N LEU A 419 23.55 8.67 -1.93
CA LEU A 419 24.41 9.76 -1.49
C LEU A 419 25.91 9.41 -1.49
N PHE A 420 26.26 8.13 -1.34
CA PHE A 420 27.61 7.70 -0.98
C PHE A 420 28.18 6.67 -1.97
N THR A 421 28.65 7.18 -3.10
CA THR A 421 29.14 6.37 -4.23
C THR A 421 30.65 6.10 -4.17
N ALA A 422 31.48 7.08 -3.79
CA ALA A 422 32.94 6.93 -3.77
C ALA A 422 33.46 6.25 -2.49
N GLU A 423 34.56 5.49 -2.61
CA GLU A 423 35.17 4.78 -1.47
C GLU A 423 35.65 5.72 -0.34
N PRO A 424 36.40 6.81 -0.59
CA PRO A 424 36.92 7.65 0.50
C PRO A 424 35.81 8.33 1.31
N GLU A 425 34.75 8.75 0.61
CA GLU A 425 33.55 9.31 1.22
C GLU A 425 32.90 8.26 2.13
N THR A 426 32.60 7.07 1.58
CA THR A 426 31.98 5.92 2.28
C THR A 426 32.68 5.60 3.60
N LEU A 427 34.01 5.58 3.59
CA LEU A 427 34.83 5.34 4.79
C LEU A 427 34.65 6.44 5.86
N HIS A 428 34.71 7.71 5.45
CA HIS A 428 34.55 8.85 6.36
C HIS A 428 33.17 8.90 7.04
N ILE A 429 32.10 8.47 6.35
CA ILE A 429 30.77 8.41 6.95
C ILE A 429 30.65 7.24 7.93
N LEU A 430 31.24 6.08 7.61
CA LEU A 430 31.32 4.97 8.58
C LEU A 430 32.11 5.40 9.82
N GLU A 431 33.16 6.20 9.67
CA GLU A 431 33.85 6.81 10.81
C GLU A 431 32.92 7.73 11.64
N LEU A 432 32.19 8.65 11.00
CA LEU A 432 31.30 9.59 11.69
C LEU A 432 30.11 8.89 12.37
N LEU A 433 29.48 7.93 11.70
CA LEU A 433 28.41 7.09 12.25
C LEU A 433 28.90 6.24 13.42
N SER A 434 30.14 5.74 13.38
CA SER A 434 30.75 4.99 14.50
C SER A 434 30.93 5.81 15.78
N LYS A 435 30.92 7.14 15.66
CA LYS A 435 31.07 8.12 16.76
C LYS A 435 29.74 8.78 17.15
N SER A 436 28.61 8.31 16.61
CA SER A 436 27.34 9.02 16.78
C SER A 436 26.76 8.94 18.19
N LYS A 437 26.10 10.02 18.63
CA LYS A 437 25.34 10.07 19.90
C LYS A 437 23.97 9.39 19.80
N SER A 438 23.47 9.11 18.58
CA SER A 438 22.14 8.51 18.38
C SER A 438 22.21 6.98 18.47
N ILE A 439 21.62 6.41 19.51
CA ILE A 439 21.55 4.95 19.70
C ILE A 439 20.87 4.23 18.52
N GLY A 440 19.93 4.88 17.83
CA GLY A 440 19.27 4.32 16.64
C GLY A 440 20.21 4.23 15.43
N LEU A 441 21.03 5.27 15.17
CA LEU A 441 22.06 5.22 14.13
C LEU A 441 23.11 4.16 14.45
N LEU A 442 23.55 4.07 15.71
CA LEU A 442 24.48 3.04 16.15
C LEU A 442 23.90 1.63 15.96
N GLN A 443 22.62 1.38 16.29
CA GLN A 443 21.99 0.08 16.05
C GLN A 443 21.78 -0.24 14.57
N ALA A 444 21.71 0.77 13.69
CA ALA A 444 21.64 0.58 12.24
C ALA A 444 23.01 0.32 11.58
N PHE A 445 24.12 0.76 12.21
CA PHE A 445 25.48 0.68 11.67
C PHE A 445 25.91 -0.70 11.14
N PRO A 446 25.61 -1.85 11.80
CA PRO A 446 25.91 -3.17 11.25
C PRO A 446 25.27 -3.44 9.87
N LYS A 447 24.07 -2.91 9.60
CA LYS A 447 23.42 -3.00 8.28
C LYS A 447 24.23 -2.26 7.22
N TRP A 448 24.62 -1.01 7.49
CA TRP A 448 25.41 -0.17 6.57
C TRP A 448 26.81 -0.76 6.34
N LEU A 449 27.48 -1.19 7.41
CA LEU A 449 28.79 -1.82 7.34
C LEU A 449 28.76 -3.10 6.50
N LYS A 450 27.73 -3.95 6.65
CA LYS A 450 27.53 -5.11 5.78
C LYS A 450 27.33 -4.70 4.33
N PHE A 451 26.44 -3.75 4.05
CA PHE A 451 26.19 -3.26 2.69
C PHE A 451 27.48 -2.74 2.00
N VAL A 452 28.32 -1.99 2.71
CA VAL A 452 29.60 -1.48 2.18
C VAL A 452 30.60 -2.61 1.89
N LEU A 453 30.67 -3.62 2.77
CA LEU A 453 31.54 -4.80 2.59
C LEU A 453 31.01 -5.79 1.55
N ASP A 454 29.70 -5.78 1.26
CA ASP A 454 29.10 -6.60 0.21
C ASP A 454 29.14 -5.95 -1.17
N SER A 455 29.05 -4.62 -1.26
CA SER A 455 28.98 -3.84 -2.51
C SER A 455 30.34 -3.36 -3.08
N ARG A 456 31.46 -3.96 -2.68
CA ARG A 456 32.81 -3.62 -3.17
C ARG A 456 33.65 -4.89 -3.36
N ASP A 457 34.36 -4.99 -4.48
CA ASP A 457 35.13 -6.20 -4.84
C ASP A 457 36.39 -6.39 -3.98
N ASN A 458 37.09 -5.29 -3.67
CA ASN A 458 38.41 -5.31 -3.06
C ASN A 458 38.37 -5.43 -1.51
N LYS A 459 37.59 -6.40 -1.02
CA LYS A 459 37.18 -6.54 0.40
C LYS A 459 38.35 -6.59 1.38
N GLN A 460 39.52 -7.09 0.96
CA GLN A 460 40.67 -7.23 1.85
C GLN A 460 41.27 -5.90 2.30
N LEU A 461 41.55 -4.99 1.36
CA LEU A 461 42.03 -3.63 1.62
C LEU A 461 40.96 -2.77 2.31
N LEU A 462 39.69 -2.95 1.95
CA LEU A 462 38.58 -2.21 2.55
C LEU A 462 38.45 -2.51 4.05
N HIS A 463 38.58 -3.78 4.45
CA HIS A 463 38.55 -4.18 5.86
C HIS A 463 39.65 -3.55 6.71
N GLU A 464 40.87 -3.36 6.18
CA GLU A 464 41.98 -2.78 6.94
C GLU A 464 41.72 -1.30 7.25
N LYS A 465 41.22 -0.54 6.28
CA LYS A 465 40.79 0.85 6.47
C LYS A 465 39.60 0.97 7.44
N ILE A 466 38.65 0.04 7.37
CA ILE A 466 37.43 0.05 8.20
C ILE A 466 37.68 -0.44 9.64
N SER A 467 38.78 -1.13 9.91
CA SER A 467 39.08 -1.74 11.22
C SER A 467 38.89 -0.82 12.44
N PRO A 468 39.38 0.44 12.44
CA PRO A 468 39.15 1.37 13.55
C PRO A 468 37.67 1.75 13.74
N HIS A 469 36.85 1.71 12.69
CA HIS A 469 35.47 2.23 12.74
C HIS A 469 34.54 1.28 13.48
N TYR A 470 34.59 -0.06 13.27
CA TYR A 470 33.74 -0.95 14.06
C TYR A 470 34.19 -1.09 15.53
N VAL A 471 35.48 -0.89 15.84
CA VAL A 471 35.97 -0.80 17.23
C VAL A 471 35.48 0.48 17.90
N THR A 472 35.55 1.61 17.19
CA THR A 472 35.00 2.91 17.63
C THR A 472 33.50 2.82 17.86
N TRP A 473 32.78 2.19 16.93
CA TRP A 473 31.34 1.91 17.04
C TRP A 473 31.03 1.06 18.26
N TYR A 474 31.72 -0.06 18.46
CA TYR A 474 31.46 -0.95 19.59
C TYR A 474 31.76 -0.25 20.93
N THR A 475 32.79 0.58 20.98
CA THR A 475 33.10 1.43 22.14
C THR A 475 31.99 2.46 22.40
N THR A 476 31.45 3.07 21.34
CA THR A 476 30.42 4.14 21.41
C THR A 476 29.04 3.61 21.71
N ILE A 477 28.63 2.46 21.15
CA ILE A 477 27.33 1.84 21.42
C ILE A 477 27.26 1.26 22.84
N THR A 478 28.39 0.77 23.37
CA THR A 478 28.48 0.30 24.77
C THR A 478 28.69 1.42 25.80
N SER A 479 29.01 2.65 25.39
CA SER A 479 28.99 3.84 26.27
C SER A 479 27.68 4.63 26.21
N THR A 480 27.04 4.70 25.04
CA THR A 480 25.82 5.48 24.79
C THR A 480 24.55 4.78 25.29
N THR A 481 24.58 3.46 25.42
CA THR A 481 23.42 2.68 25.88
C THR A 481 23.07 2.98 27.35
N LYS A 482 21.81 3.29 27.61
CA LYS A 482 21.27 3.50 28.97
C LYS A 482 20.91 2.19 29.69
N ARG A 483 21.10 1.02 29.04
CA ARG A 483 20.82 -0.30 29.60
C ARG A 483 21.79 -0.60 30.77
N LYS A 484 21.30 -1.31 31.79
CA LYS A 484 22.06 -1.74 32.97
C LYS A 484 21.83 -3.23 33.22
N ASN A 485 22.63 -3.81 34.12
CA ASN A 485 22.46 -5.19 34.62
C ASN A 485 22.44 -6.21 33.46
N ILE A 486 21.64 -7.28 33.56
CA ILE A 486 21.46 -8.32 32.53
C ILE A 486 21.26 -7.74 31.11
N HIS A 487 20.41 -6.72 30.97
CA HIS A 487 20.08 -6.08 29.70
C HIS A 487 21.28 -5.39 29.03
N PHE A 488 22.32 -5.06 29.78
CA PHE A 488 23.58 -4.52 29.23
C PHE A 488 24.46 -5.64 28.65
N ILE A 489 24.59 -6.78 29.35
CA ILE A 489 25.38 -7.94 28.86
C ILE A 489 24.72 -8.54 27.62
N ILE A 490 23.42 -8.81 27.67
CA ILE A 490 22.63 -9.28 26.53
C ILE A 490 22.80 -8.33 25.33
N PHE A 491 22.75 -7.01 25.57
CA PHE A 491 22.94 -6.02 24.50
C PHE A 491 24.34 -6.07 23.88
N MET A 492 25.41 -6.17 24.68
CA MET A 492 26.78 -6.28 24.18
C MET A 492 26.95 -7.47 23.23
N TYR A 493 26.57 -8.67 23.67
CA TYR A 493 26.70 -9.87 22.84
C TYR A 493 25.74 -9.88 21.64
N GLN A 494 24.56 -9.27 21.76
CA GLN A 494 23.68 -9.00 20.61
C GLN A 494 24.34 -8.07 19.58
N GLN A 495 25.09 -7.05 20.02
CA GLN A 495 25.82 -6.16 19.11
C GLN A 495 27.02 -6.85 18.46
N LEU A 496 27.72 -7.75 19.17
CA LEU A 496 28.77 -8.59 18.58
C LEU A 496 28.20 -9.55 17.52
N SER A 497 27.08 -10.22 17.81
CA SER A 497 26.42 -11.12 16.86
C SER A 497 25.97 -10.39 15.59
N ALA A 498 25.51 -9.14 15.71
CA ALA A 498 25.17 -8.28 14.58
C ALA A 498 26.35 -7.98 13.63
N ILE A 499 27.60 -8.08 14.10
CA ILE A 499 28.83 -7.94 13.27
C ILE A 499 29.65 -9.24 13.15
N SER A 500 29.09 -10.40 13.54
CA SER A 500 29.73 -11.73 13.44
C SER A 500 30.28 -12.05 12.04
N PHE A 501 29.63 -11.54 11.00
CA PHE A 501 30.05 -11.69 9.60
C PHE A 501 31.46 -11.16 9.29
N ILE A 502 32.01 -10.27 10.14
CA ILE A 502 33.39 -9.78 10.05
C ILE A 502 34.37 -10.82 10.61
N PHE A 503 34.05 -11.41 11.76
CA PHE A 503 34.97 -12.27 12.51
C PHE A 503 34.98 -13.72 12.03
N LYS A 504 33.91 -14.18 11.35
CA LYS A 504 33.80 -15.50 10.67
C LYS A 504 34.96 -15.88 9.74
N LYS A 505 35.86 -14.95 9.40
CA LYS A 505 37.07 -15.19 8.61
C LYS A 505 38.36 -14.64 9.24
N ARG A 506 38.30 -13.99 10.43
CA ARG A 506 39.40 -13.18 11.00
C ARG A 506 39.32 -13.09 12.55
N PRO A 507 39.51 -14.20 13.31
CA PRO A 507 39.35 -14.22 14.77
C PRO A 507 40.27 -13.23 15.51
N LYS A 508 41.52 -13.06 15.05
CA LYS A 508 42.53 -12.11 15.59
C LYS A 508 42.03 -10.68 15.78
N ILE A 509 41.06 -10.23 14.98
CA ILE A 509 40.47 -8.88 15.11
C ILE A 509 39.69 -8.75 16.43
N TYR A 510 38.87 -9.75 16.73
CA TYR A 510 38.09 -9.80 17.96
C TYR A 510 39.03 -9.91 19.19
N GLU A 511 39.99 -10.85 19.13
CA GLU A 511 41.00 -11.11 20.18
C GLU A 511 41.78 -9.84 20.56
N GLN A 512 42.28 -9.09 19.56
CA GLN A 512 43.20 -7.99 19.80
C GLN A 512 42.51 -6.65 20.11
N GLN A 513 41.25 -6.46 19.68
CA GLN A 513 40.60 -5.14 19.69
C GLN A 513 39.28 -5.08 20.46
N LEU A 514 38.53 -6.19 20.58
CA LEU A 514 37.18 -6.19 21.15
C LEU A 514 37.07 -6.94 22.47
N ALA A 515 37.76 -8.09 22.62
CA ALA A 515 37.79 -8.87 23.85
C ALA A 515 38.11 -7.99 25.08
N LYS A 516 39.17 -7.17 24.99
CA LYS A 516 39.58 -6.24 26.06
C LYS A 516 38.53 -5.19 26.42
N ILE A 517 37.71 -4.74 25.47
CA ILE A 517 36.59 -3.81 25.73
C ILE A 517 35.52 -4.54 26.55
N ILE A 518 35.21 -5.78 26.17
CA ILE A 518 34.22 -6.64 26.85
C ILE A 518 34.67 -6.94 28.28
N GLU A 519 35.91 -7.40 28.47
CA GLU A 519 36.51 -7.64 29.80
C GLU A 519 36.39 -6.38 30.68
N THR A 520 36.83 -5.21 30.18
CA THR A 520 36.77 -3.93 30.91
C THR A 520 35.34 -3.52 31.27
N ARG A 521 34.35 -3.79 30.40
CA ARG A 521 32.93 -3.48 30.64
C ARG A 521 32.26 -4.46 31.60
N ILE A 522 32.59 -5.75 31.55
CA ILE A 522 31.99 -6.79 32.38
C ILE A 522 32.64 -6.86 33.78
N ALA A 523 33.89 -6.44 33.94
CA ALA A 523 34.62 -6.44 35.21
C ALA A 523 33.79 -5.90 36.40
N ASN A 524 33.13 -4.75 36.23
CA ASN A 524 32.37 -4.08 37.29
C ASN A 524 30.91 -4.56 37.44
N ILE A 525 30.45 -5.56 36.67
CA ILE A 525 29.07 -6.06 36.74
C ILE A 525 28.98 -7.23 37.74
N SER A 526 27.91 -7.24 38.56
CA SER A 526 27.59 -8.34 39.48
C SER A 526 27.49 -9.69 38.74
N SER A 527 28.04 -10.73 39.36
CA SER A 527 28.01 -12.12 38.89
C SER A 527 26.59 -12.60 38.55
N GLN A 528 25.58 -12.27 39.37
CA GLN A 528 24.18 -12.65 39.13
C GLN A 528 23.70 -12.28 37.72
N TRP A 529 24.03 -11.09 37.22
CA TRP A 529 23.59 -10.65 35.90
C TRP A 529 24.33 -11.33 34.75
N LEU A 530 25.56 -11.81 34.99
CA LEU A 530 26.30 -12.62 34.04
C LEU A 530 25.67 -14.02 33.95
N LEU A 531 25.35 -14.64 35.10
CA LEU A 531 24.66 -15.93 35.17
C LEU A 531 23.35 -15.91 34.38
N GLN A 532 22.49 -14.92 34.65
CA GLN A 532 21.20 -14.78 33.95
C GLN A 532 21.32 -14.38 32.47
N SER A 533 22.53 -14.06 31.98
CA SER A 533 22.74 -13.77 30.56
C SER A 533 23.14 -14.98 29.73
N THR A 534 23.57 -16.09 30.34
CA THR A 534 24.15 -17.24 29.63
C THR A 534 23.18 -17.88 28.62
N SER A 535 21.93 -18.13 29.01
CA SER A 535 20.87 -18.63 28.11
C SER A 535 20.72 -17.75 26.85
N PHE A 536 20.62 -16.44 27.02
CA PHE A 536 20.51 -15.47 25.94
C PHE A 536 21.78 -15.37 25.08
N VAL A 537 22.97 -15.36 25.70
CA VAL A 537 24.25 -15.29 24.97
C VAL A 537 24.46 -16.54 24.11
N GLY A 538 24.14 -17.74 24.63
CA GLY A 538 24.19 -19.00 23.90
C GLY A 538 23.12 -19.15 22.81
N SER A 539 22.10 -18.29 22.78
CA SER A 539 21.10 -18.22 21.70
C SER A 539 21.53 -17.35 20.51
N PHE A 540 22.61 -16.57 20.64
CA PHE A 540 23.10 -15.69 19.58
C PHE A 540 24.03 -16.41 18.60
N ASN A 541 23.98 -16.00 17.32
CA ASN A 541 24.89 -16.47 16.29
C ASN A 541 26.27 -15.84 16.52
N LEU A 542 27.11 -16.53 17.30
CA LEU A 542 28.45 -16.16 17.73
C LEU A 542 29.42 -17.31 17.42
N GLU A 543 30.70 -17.00 17.26
CA GLU A 543 31.73 -18.00 17.02
C GLU A 543 32.22 -18.63 18.33
N ASP A 544 32.65 -19.89 18.29
CA ASP A 544 33.06 -20.66 19.48
C ASP A 544 34.14 -19.97 20.32
N TYR A 545 35.08 -19.22 19.73
CA TYR A 545 36.10 -18.49 20.48
C TYR A 545 35.52 -17.30 21.27
N ILE A 546 34.44 -16.67 20.80
CA ILE A 546 33.74 -15.60 21.53
C ILE A 546 32.95 -16.20 22.70
N LEU A 547 32.37 -17.39 22.49
CA LEU A 547 31.69 -18.17 23.54
C LEU A 547 32.68 -18.69 24.58
N ASN A 548 33.88 -19.11 24.18
CA ASN A 548 34.96 -19.52 25.09
C ASN A 548 35.48 -18.35 25.93
N ASP A 549 35.63 -17.15 25.36
CA ASP A 549 35.95 -15.93 26.11
C ASP A 549 34.87 -15.55 27.13
N PHE A 550 33.58 -15.64 26.75
CA PHE A 550 32.48 -15.49 27.70
C PHE A 550 32.59 -16.53 28.82
N MET A 551 32.84 -17.80 28.48
CA MET A 551 33.01 -18.88 29.46
C MET A 551 34.22 -18.68 30.37
N LYS A 552 35.33 -18.10 29.90
CA LYS A 552 36.47 -17.71 30.75
C LYS A 552 36.03 -16.72 31.82
N ILE A 553 35.43 -15.58 31.41
CA ILE A 553 34.95 -14.53 32.34
C ILE A 553 33.85 -15.07 33.27
N PHE A 554 32.98 -15.96 32.78
CA PHE A 554 31.96 -16.65 33.55
C PHE A 554 32.57 -17.56 34.63
N LYS A 555 33.55 -18.41 34.27
CA LYS A 555 34.25 -19.31 35.21
C LYS A 555 34.97 -18.53 36.30
N GLU A 556 35.70 -17.47 35.93
CA GLU A 556 36.38 -16.55 36.86
C GLU A 556 35.40 -15.92 37.88
N LYS A 557 34.20 -15.52 37.43
CA LYS A 557 33.18 -14.89 38.30
C LYS A 557 32.26 -15.85 39.05
N LEU A 558 32.13 -17.10 38.62
CA LEU A 558 31.28 -18.10 39.27
C LEU A 558 32.01 -18.93 40.33
N ASN A 559 33.31 -19.23 40.14
CA ASN A 559 34.08 -20.08 41.07
C ASN A 559 33.99 -19.66 42.56
N PRO A 560 33.99 -18.36 42.94
CA PRO A 560 33.81 -17.93 44.33
C PRO A 560 32.41 -18.17 44.91
N HIS A 561 31.41 -18.47 44.08
CA HIS A 561 30.01 -18.64 44.46
C HIS A 561 29.55 -20.11 44.45
N ILE A 562 30.35 -21.05 43.93
CA ILE A 562 30.07 -22.48 44.03
C ILE A 562 30.46 -22.94 45.44
N GLY A 563 29.48 -23.02 46.35
CA GLY A 563 29.65 -23.47 47.73
C GLY A 563 29.53 -24.99 47.88
N THR A 564 28.76 -25.41 48.87
CA THR A 564 28.22 -26.77 48.99
C THR A 564 27.07 -27.01 47.99
N ILE A 565 26.65 -28.27 47.82
CA ILE A 565 25.43 -28.57 47.06
C ILE A 565 24.22 -28.15 47.89
N ASP A 566 23.43 -27.21 47.37
CA ASP A 566 22.26 -26.68 48.05
C ASP A 566 21.20 -26.14 47.06
N ASP A 567 20.10 -25.68 47.65
CA ASP A 567 18.99 -24.98 47.00
C ASP A 567 19.43 -23.71 46.24
N MET A 568 20.51 -23.06 46.66
CA MET A 568 21.07 -21.87 46.00
C MET A 568 21.85 -22.23 44.74
N LEU A 569 22.44 -23.43 44.68
CA LEU A 569 23.02 -24.00 43.47
C LEU A 569 21.94 -24.40 42.46
N ILE A 570 20.82 -25.00 42.91
CA ILE A 570 19.62 -25.22 42.05
C ILE A 570 19.10 -23.88 41.49
N LYS A 571 18.96 -22.85 42.36
CA LYS A 571 18.56 -21.49 41.95
C LYS A 571 19.60 -20.81 41.05
N THR A 572 20.87 -21.23 41.08
CA THR A 572 21.95 -20.75 40.21
C THR A 572 21.89 -21.40 38.83
N ILE A 573 21.66 -22.72 38.76
CA ILE A 573 21.51 -23.45 37.49
C ILE A 573 20.23 -23.02 36.75
N ASN A 574 19.11 -22.84 37.46
CA ASN A 574 17.90 -22.26 36.87
C ASN A 574 18.13 -20.83 36.33
N LYS A 575 18.90 -19.99 37.04
CA LYS A 575 19.30 -18.66 36.53
C LYS A 575 20.17 -18.74 35.27
N ILE A 576 21.07 -19.73 35.17
CA ILE A 576 21.94 -19.93 33.99
C ILE A 576 21.11 -20.32 32.76
N CYS A 577 20.11 -21.20 32.95
CA CYS A 577 19.27 -21.73 31.87
C CYS A 577 18.03 -20.87 31.56
N ASP A 578 17.72 -19.88 32.41
CA ASP A 578 16.43 -19.15 32.45
C ASP A 578 15.21 -20.08 32.56
N SER A 579 15.38 -21.23 33.23
CA SER A 579 14.29 -22.19 33.44
C SER A 579 13.47 -21.83 34.68
N SER A 580 12.15 -21.96 34.53
CA SER A 580 11.15 -21.88 35.61
C SER A 580 10.29 -23.15 35.71
N VAL A 581 10.62 -24.17 34.92
CA VAL A 581 9.88 -25.43 34.79
C VAL A 581 10.76 -26.60 35.25
N GLN A 582 10.13 -27.65 35.79
CA GLN A 582 10.74 -28.96 36.03
C GLN A 582 10.16 -29.97 35.03
N PRO A 583 10.96 -30.91 34.46
CA PRO A 583 12.42 -31.03 34.63
C PRO A 583 13.21 -29.84 34.05
N LEU A 584 14.49 -29.73 34.41
CA LEU A 584 15.37 -28.70 33.86
C LEU A 584 15.41 -28.81 32.33
N ASN A 585 15.21 -27.69 31.64
CA ASN A 585 15.51 -27.55 30.21
C ASN A 585 16.82 -26.75 30.07
N VAL A 586 17.83 -27.36 29.44
CA VAL A 586 19.12 -26.73 29.13
C VAL A 586 19.05 -26.17 27.70
N PRO A 587 18.92 -24.84 27.51
CA PRO A 587 18.45 -24.27 26.25
C PRO A 587 19.52 -24.21 25.14
N ASN A 588 20.79 -24.45 25.47
CA ASN A 588 21.91 -24.48 24.54
C ASN A 588 23.18 -25.02 25.23
N ARG A 589 24.15 -25.44 24.41
CA ARG A 589 25.47 -25.93 24.83
C ARG A 589 26.29 -24.96 25.69
N LEU A 590 26.02 -23.64 25.65
CA LEU A 590 26.69 -22.69 26.55
C LEU A 590 26.21 -22.85 28.00
N CYS A 591 24.93 -23.13 28.20
CA CYS A 591 24.36 -23.48 29.50
C CYS A 591 24.85 -24.86 29.96
N GLU A 592 24.92 -25.82 29.04
CA GLU A 592 25.48 -27.16 29.32
C GLU A 592 26.93 -27.08 29.82
N ASN A 593 27.81 -26.40 29.07
CA ASN A 593 29.21 -26.16 29.43
C ASN A 593 29.37 -25.41 30.78
N ALA A 594 28.38 -24.60 31.17
CA ALA A 594 28.33 -23.95 32.46
C ALA A 594 27.92 -24.91 33.60
N ILE A 595 27.00 -25.84 33.36
CA ILE A 595 26.61 -26.88 34.32
C ILE A 595 27.75 -27.89 34.50
N CYS A 596 28.37 -28.37 33.42
CA CYS A 596 29.52 -29.28 33.51
C CYS A 596 30.67 -28.66 34.32
N TYR A 597 30.96 -27.36 34.12
CA TYR A 597 31.94 -26.65 34.96
C TYR A 597 31.52 -26.52 36.44
N ILE A 598 30.23 -26.39 36.74
CA ILE A 598 29.76 -26.46 38.14
C ILE A 598 30.06 -27.86 38.71
N LEU A 599 29.83 -28.93 37.94
CA LEU A 599 30.13 -30.30 38.38
C LEU A 599 31.64 -30.56 38.54
N ASP A 600 32.51 -30.02 37.67
CA ASP A 600 33.97 -30.04 37.87
C ASP A 600 34.40 -29.41 39.22
N VAL A 601 33.84 -28.22 39.53
CA VAL A 601 34.18 -27.48 40.75
C VAL A 601 33.57 -28.13 42.00
N VAL A 602 32.37 -28.71 41.89
CA VAL A 602 31.75 -29.50 42.96
C VAL A 602 32.54 -30.79 43.21
N GLN A 603 32.91 -31.53 42.15
CA GLN A 603 33.70 -32.77 42.26
C GLN A 603 35.06 -32.51 42.92
N SER A 604 35.78 -31.47 42.47
CA SER A 604 37.09 -31.12 43.04
C SER A 604 37.02 -30.62 44.49
N LYS A 605 35.87 -30.07 44.95
CA LYS A 605 35.66 -29.73 46.37
C LYS A 605 35.29 -30.95 47.20
N ILE A 606 34.45 -31.85 46.69
CA ILE A 606 34.09 -33.13 47.35
C ILE A 606 35.33 -34.03 47.53
N MET A 607 36.22 -34.09 46.53
CA MET A 607 37.48 -34.86 46.61
C MET A 607 38.56 -34.20 47.49
N MET A 608 38.31 -33.02 48.07
CA MET A 608 39.19 -32.36 49.05
C MET A 608 38.71 -32.52 50.50
N SER A 609 37.46 -32.92 50.73
CA SER A 609 37.08 -33.66 51.94
C SER A 609 37.60 -35.10 51.83
N GLY A 610 38.25 -35.59 52.89
CA GLY A 610 38.87 -36.92 52.91
C GLY A 610 37.86 -38.08 52.80
N GLU A 611 38.39 -39.31 52.77
CA GLU A 611 37.63 -40.56 52.58
C GLU A 611 36.47 -40.72 53.59
N LEU A 612 35.28 -40.26 53.19
CA LEU A 612 34.02 -40.45 53.90
C LEU A 612 33.60 -41.93 53.83
N ASN A 613 32.96 -42.46 54.88
CA ASN A 613 32.40 -43.81 54.84
C ASN A 613 31.22 -43.89 53.85
N ASN A 614 30.95 -45.08 53.30
CA ASN A 614 29.97 -45.26 52.22
C ASN A 614 28.57 -44.72 52.59
N ASP A 615 28.14 -44.96 53.83
CA ASP A 615 26.86 -44.53 54.38
C ASP A 615 26.77 -43.00 54.52
N GLU A 616 27.88 -42.33 54.90
CA GLU A 616 27.95 -40.86 54.95
C GLU A 616 27.91 -40.26 53.53
N GLN A 617 28.57 -40.91 52.57
CA GLN A 617 28.49 -40.52 51.16
C GLN A 617 27.04 -40.64 50.66
N GLN A 618 26.37 -41.76 50.87
CA GLN A 618 24.97 -41.95 50.44
C GLN A 618 24.01 -41.00 51.17
N LEU A 619 24.18 -40.77 52.47
CA LEU A 619 23.39 -39.78 53.22
C LEU A 619 23.59 -38.34 52.67
N SER A 620 24.80 -38.00 52.22
CA SER A 620 25.06 -36.69 51.58
C SER A 620 24.41 -36.57 50.19
N LEU A 621 24.37 -37.67 49.41
CA LEU A 621 23.69 -37.73 48.11
C LEU A 621 22.16 -37.70 48.26
N LEU A 622 21.62 -38.33 49.30
CA LEU A 622 20.20 -38.31 49.66
C LEU A 622 19.71 -36.92 50.11
N LYS A 623 20.49 -36.25 50.96
CA LYS A 623 20.23 -34.85 51.36
C LYS A 623 20.30 -33.89 50.17
N ALA A 624 21.00 -34.28 49.10
CA ALA A 624 21.04 -33.59 47.81
C ALA A 624 20.12 -34.20 46.73
N SER A 625 19.18 -35.10 47.07
CA SER A 625 18.31 -35.82 46.12
C SER A 625 17.57 -34.89 45.16
N LYS A 626 17.09 -33.73 45.63
CA LYS A 626 16.41 -32.70 44.82
C LYS A 626 17.33 -31.99 43.82
N TYR A 627 18.63 -31.89 44.12
CA TYR A 627 19.64 -31.40 43.18
C TYR A 627 20.00 -32.46 42.13
N TRP A 628 20.17 -33.72 42.56
CA TRP A 628 20.55 -34.81 41.66
C TRP A 628 19.43 -35.22 40.71
N SER A 629 18.19 -35.37 41.18
CA SER A 629 17.02 -35.65 40.33
C SER A 629 16.76 -34.53 39.32
N PHE A 630 16.95 -33.26 39.72
CA PHE A 630 16.86 -32.08 38.84
C PHE A 630 17.88 -32.08 37.70
N LEU A 631 19.08 -32.64 37.89
CA LEU A 631 20.11 -32.77 36.85
C LEU A 631 20.04 -34.10 36.07
N LEU A 632 19.74 -35.21 36.72
CA LEU A 632 19.66 -36.53 36.08
C LEU A 632 18.52 -36.59 35.04
N ASN A 633 17.40 -35.94 35.37
CA ASN A 633 16.24 -35.81 34.50
C ASN A 633 16.28 -34.56 33.60
N ALA A 634 17.43 -33.87 33.48
CA ALA A 634 17.56 -32.69 32.63
C ALA A 634 17.35 -33.03 31.14
N THR A 635 16.75 -32.08 30.42
CA THR A 635 16.33 -32.16 29.01
C THR A 635 16.91 -30.99 28.21
N GLY A 636 16.86 -31.06 26.88
CA GLY A 636 17.50 -30.07 25.99
C GLY A 636 18.90 -30.51 25.56
N GLU A 637 19.85 -29.58 25.50
CA GLU A 637 21.26 -29.90 25.22
C GLU A 637 21.92 -30.44 26.49
N VAL A 638 22.02 -31.78 26.59
CA VAL A 638 22.50 -32.49 27.79
C VAL A 638 23.44 -33.67 27.47
N ASN A 639 23.99 -33.74 26.27
CA ASN A 639 24.84 -34.85 25.82
C ASN A 639 26.15 -34.95 26.64
N GLU A 640 26.90 -33.84 26.75
CA GLU A 640 28.13 -33.75 27.56
C GLU A 640 27.80 -33.80 29.07
N LEU A 641 26.63 -33.30 29.47
CA LEU A 641 26.16 -33.36 30.86
C LEU A 641 25.86 -34.80 31.32
N GLN A 642 25.20 -35.61 30.48
CA GLN A 642 24.80 -36.97 30.83
C GLN A 642 25.97 -37.96 30.81
N GLU A 643 27.03 -37.69 30.04
CA GLU A 643 28.30 -38.44 30.06
C GLU A 643 29.26 -38.01 31.20
N HIS A 644 28.96 -36.91 31.90
CA HIS A 644 29.84 -36.34 32.92
C HIS A 644 30.15 -37.32 34.07
N ARG A 645 31.44 -37.49 34.41
CA ARG A 645 31.94 -38.49 35.37
C ARG A 645 31.19 -38.51 36.71
N LEU A 646 30.85 -37.34 37.26
CA LEU A 646 30.11 -37.24 38.52
C LEU A 646 28.67 -37.75 38.40
N MET A 647 28.00 -37.52 37.26
CA MET A 647 26.62 -37.98 37.02
C MET A 647 26.55 -39.50 36.94
N THR A 648 27.51 -40.12 36.24
CA THR A 648 27.66 -41.59 36.16
C THR A 648 27.95 -42.22 37.52
N TYR A 649 28.77 -41.57 38.37
CA TYR A 649 29.02 -42.02 39.74
C TYR A 649 27.76 -41.91 40.64
N VAL A 650 27.00 -40.82 40.54
CA VAL A 650 25.76 -40.66 41.33
C VAL A 650 24.70 -41.71 40.92
N ARG A 651 24.55 -42.00 39.62
CA ARG A 651 23.70 -43.13 39.15
C ARG A 651 24.08 -44.46 39.79
N PHE A 652 25.38 -44.76 39.85
CA PHE A 652 25.89 -46.00 40.46
C PHE A 652 25.60 -46.08 41.96
N GLN A 653 25.70 -44.95 42.69
CA GLN A 653 25.36 -44.88 44.12
C GLN A 653 23.85 -45.00 44.39
N ILE A 654 23.00 -44.45 43.51
CA ILE A 654 21.54 -44.63 43.60
C ILE A 654 21.19 -46.12 43.46
N ILE A 655 21.81 -46.84 42.53
CA ILE A 655 21.61 -48.29 42.35
C ILE A 655 22.00 -49.05 43.63
N GLN A 656 23.19 -48.80 44.20
CA GLN A 656 23.62 -49.47 45.45
C GLN A 656 22.67 -49.24 46.63
N LEU A 657 22.13 -48.01 46.77
CA LEU A 657 21.13 -47.72 47.79
C LEU A 657 19.84 -48.50 47.56
N VAL A 658 19.37 -48.60 46.31
CA VAL A 658 18.16 -49.37 45.97
C VAL A 658 18.36 -50.86 46.23
N ASP A 659 19.54 -51.40 45.92
CA ASP A 659 19.88 -52.79 46.22
C ASP A 659 19.86 -53.03 47.75
N ALA A 660 20.41 -52.11 48.56
CA ALA A 660 20.40 -52.19 50.04
C ALA A 660 19.00 -52.04 50.68
N ILE A 661 18.11 -51.22 50.10
CA ILE A 661 16.69 -51.16 50.50
C ILE A 661 16.03 -52.53 50.36
N LYS A 662 16.41 -53.25 49.31
CA LYS A 662 15.71 -54.43 48.85
C LYS A 662 16.26 -55.70 49.46
N ASP A 663 17.56 -55.87 49.57
CA ASP A 663 18.17 -56.85 50.48
C ASP A 663 17.85 -56.55 51.96
N LYS A 664 17.13 -55.44 52.23
CA LYS A 664 16.67 -54.93 53.55
C LYS A 664 17.78 -54.82 54.61
N SER A 665 19.01 -54.71 54.13
CA SER A 665 20.22 -54.42 54.87
C SER A 665 20.43 -52.93 55.11
N ILE A 666 19.58 -52.07 54.53
CA ILE A 666 19.56 -50.62 54.76
C ILE A 666 19.42 -50.28 56.25
N ASN A 667 20.32 -49.43 56.75
CA ASN A 667 20.19 -48.78 58.04
C ASN A 667 18.93 -47.90 58.03
N MET A 668 18.05 -48.06 59.01
CA MET A 668 16.73 -47.43 59.01
C MET A 668 16.79 -45.89 59.00
N GLY A 669 17.93 -45.22 59.24
CA GLY A 669 18.10 -43.77 59.05
C GLY A 669 18.35 -43.30 57.64
N LEU A 670 18.92 -44.17 56.81
CA LEU A 670 18.83 -43.99 55.36
C LEU A 670 17.37 -44.19 54.94
N LEU A 671 16.65 -45.16 55.51
CA LEU A 671 15.22 -45.36 55.25
C LEU A 671 14.32 -44.21 55.77
N GLU A 672 14.64 -43.59 56.91
CA GLU A 672 13.86 -42.49 57.46
C GLU A 672 14.07 -41.23 56.63
N THR A 673 15.33 -40.92 56.28
CA THR A 673 15.68 -39.83 55.34
C THR A 673 15.03 -40.07 53.97
N LEU A 674 14.75 -41.32 53.60
CA LEU A 674 13.92 -41.65 52.44
C LEU A 674 12.43 -41.34 52.72
N THR A 675 11.84 -41.77 53.83
CA THR A 675 10.43 -41.43 54.16
C THR A 675 10.17 -39.95 54.44
N GLU A 676 11.20 -39.15 54.76
CA GLU A 676 11.14 -37.68 54.81
C GLU A 676 10.94 -37.06 53.41
N LEU A 677 11.34 -37.77 52.34
CA LEU A 677 11.08 -37.38 50.95
C LEU A 677 9.71 -37.92 50.50
N ASN A 678 8.95 -37.13 49.75
CA ASN A 678 7.62 -37.58 49.32
C ASN A 678 7.72 -38.68 48.24
N ASN A 679 6.65 -39.46 48.08
CA ASN A 679 6.62 -40.60 47.15
C ASN A 679 7.03 -40.21 45.72
N ASP A 680 6.65 -39.04 45.21
CA ASP A 680 7.03 -38.62 43.85
C ASP A 680 8.50 -38.22 43.76
N GLU A 681 9.06 -37.58 44.80
CA GLU A 681 10.49 -37.29 44.91
C GLU A 681 11.32 -38.58 44.99
N LEU A 682 10.87 -39.56 45.79
CA LEU A 682 11.46 -40.89 45.88
C LEU A 682 11.38 -41.66 44.56
N ILE A 683 10.21 -41.72 43.93
CA ILE A 683 10.00 -42.44 42.67
C ILE A 683 10.85 -41.82 41.56
N ASN A 684 10.97 -40.48 41.50
CA ASN A 684 11.88 -39.83 40.54
C ASN A 684 13.37 -40.04 40.85
N TYR A 685 13.76 -40.10 42.13
CA TYR A 685 15.14 -40.39 42.52
C TYR A 685 15.52 -41.85 42.22
N PHE A 686 14.66 -42.81 42.60
CA PHE A 686 14.91 -44.25 42.43
C PHE A 686 14.71 -44.77 41.01
N ASN A 687 13.75 -44.24 40.22
CA ASN A 687 13.63 -44.61 38.81
C ASN A 687 14.89 -44.28 37.97
N SER A 688 15.88 -43.60 38.57
CA SER A 688 17.23 -43.46 38.01
C SER A 688 18.09 -44.73 38.06
N GLY A 689 17.68 -45.83 38.73
CA GLY A 689 18.26 -47.20 38.63
C GLY A 689 17.91 -48.18 39.78
N VAL A 690 17.51 -49.45 39.51
CA VAL A 690 16.81 -50.35 40.50
C VAL A 690 17.11 -51.90 40.40
N GLY A 691 17.43 -52.58 41.55
CA GLY A 691 17.55 -54.07 41.81
C GLY A 691 16.49 -54.72 42.76
N PHE A 692 16.73 -55.83 43.54
CA PHE A 692 15.79 -56.66 44.44
C PHE A 692 16.59 -57.66 45.38
N ASP A 693 16.26 -58.23 46.59
CA ASP A 693 15.16 -58.33 47.66
C ASP A 693 15.62 -59.33 48.86
N VAL A 694 15.27 -59.49 50.20
CA VAL A 694 14.40 -59.02 51.38
C VAL A 694 14.83 -59.66 52.80
N GLU A 695 14.59 -59.21 54.09
CA GLU A 695 13.40 -59.45 55.04
C GLU A 695 13.03 -58.56 56.36
N ILE A 696 13.12 -58.96 57.67
CA ILE A 696 12.06 -58.66 58.77
C ILE A 696 12.43 -58.81 60.34
N THR A 697 11.94 -57.99 61.36
CA THR A 697 11.54 -58.34 62.85
C THR A 697 11.57 -57.41 64.22
N ASP A 698 10.51 -56.61 64.64
CA ASP A 698 9.93 -55.94 65.92
C ASP A 698 10.57 -55.79 67.39
N THR A 699 9.85 -55.03 68.30
CA THR A 699 9.87 -54.82 69.80
C THR A 699 9.03 -53.53 70.23
N ASP A 700 8.45 -53.38 71.46
CA ASP A 700 7.07 -52.82 71.70
C ASP A 700 6.82 -51.41 72.32
N ASP A 701 5.57 -50.93 72.14
CA ASP A 701 4.89 -49.63 72.47
C ASP A 701 4.25 -49.59 73.89
N CYS A 702 3.80 -48.42 74.37
CA CYS A 702 2.81 -48.23 75.46
C CYS A 702 2.14 -46.81 75.54
N SER A 703 2.88 -45.76 75.91
CA SER A 703 2.42 -44.37 76.17
C SER A 703 3.36 -43.19 75.78
N ASP A 704 4.52 -43.33 75.17
CA ASP A 704 5.07 -44.39 74.32
C ASP A 704 4.17 -44.71 73.08
N TYR A 705 2.83 -44.63 73.12
CA TYR A 705 2.01 -44.60 71.89
C TYR A 705 2.29 -43.35 71.04
N LEU A 706 2.56 -42.20 71.67
CA LEU A 706 2.99 -40.98 70.96
C LEU A 706 4.49 -40.76 71.14
N ASN A 707 5.04 -41.07 72.33
CA ASN A 707 6.46 -40.90 72.59
C ASN A 707 7.35 -42.00 72.03
N ASP A 708 6.82 -43.17 71.65
CA ASP A 708 7.52 -44.26 70.95
C ASP A 708 7.09 -44.36 69.49
N LEU A 709 5.91 -43.86 69.07
CA LEU A 709 5.83 -43.35 67.69
C LEU A 709 6.92 -42.30 67.43
N SER A 710 7.24 -41.42 68.40
CA SER A 710 8.37 -40.50 68.26
C SER A 710 9.74 -41.10 68.58
N GLU A 711 9.94 -41.92 69.61
CA GLU A 711 11.25 -42.53 69.92
C GLU A 711 11.62 -43.62 68.91
N LYS A 712 10.66 -44.36 68.34
CA LYS A 712 10.90 -45.20 67.15
C LYS A 712 11.17 -44.34 65.92
N MET A 713 10.56 -43.15 65.76
CA MET A 713 10.97 -42.21 64.71
C MET A 713 12.35 -41.58 64.95
N GLU A 714 12.78 -41.32 66.19
CA GLU A 714 14.11 -40.75 66.46
C GLU A 714 15.21 -41.83 66.42
N SER A 715 14.93 -43.03 66.93
CA SER A 715 15.82 -44.20 66.86
C SER A 715 15.69 -45.02 65.57
N LEU A 716 14.75 -44.66 64.69
CA LEU A 716 14.69 -45.16 63.31
C LEU A 716 16.05 -44.96 62.65
N LYS A 717 16.87 -43.97 63.06
CA LYS A 717 18.16 -43.71 62.39
C LYS A 717 19.20 -44.84 62.44
N ASP A 718 19.17 -45.70 63.46
CA ASP A 718 20.22 -46.70 63.73
C ASP A 718 19.73 -48.16 63.82
N VAL A 719 18.45 -48.41 63.53
CA VAL A 719 17.83 -49.76 63.57
C VAL A 719 17.94 -50.47 62.21
N SER A 720 17.82 -51.80 62.14
CA SER A 720 17.69 -52.55 60.88
C SER A 720 16.24 -52.92 60.58
N LEU A 721 15.88 -53.06 59.32
CA LEU A 721 14.53 -53.49 58.91
C LEU A 721 14.22 -54.95 59.36
N ASP A 722 15.28 -55.75 59.50
CA ASP A 722 15.30 -57.04 60.20
C ASP A 722 14.97 -56.94 61.72
N LYS A 723 14.66 -55.72 62.21
CA LYS A 723 14.25 -55.42 63.59
C LYS A 723 12.89 -54.69 63.70
N PHE A 724 12.05 -54.74 62.65
CA PHE A 724 10.82 -53.92 62.50
C PHE A 724 9.50 -54.68 62.14
N THR A 725 9.45 -56.03 62.15
CA THR A 725 8.24 -56.88 61.87
C THR A 725 7.98 -58.23 62.69
N PHE A 726 8.47 -58.46 63.93
CA PHE A 726 8.39 -59.67 64.85
C PHE A 726 7.04 -59.79 65.61
N GLN A 727 5.93 -59.28 65.08
CA GLN A 727 4.58 -59.30 65.68
C GLN A 727 4.35 -58.48 66.99
N ASP A 728 5.34 -58.28 67.84
CA ASP A 728 5.17 -57.64 69.15
C ASP A 728 5.46 -56.10 69.18
N TYR A 729 5.83 -55.36 68.12
CA TYR A 729 6.18 -53.89 68.15
C TYR A 729 4.97 -52.95 68.26
N TRP A 730 3.78 -53.52 68.11
CA TRP A 730 2.56 -52.80 67.74
C TRP A 730 1.38 -53.17 68.65
N LEU A 731 1.65 -53.72 69.84
CA LEU A 731 0.66 -54.46 70.63
C LEU A 731 -0.35 -53.56 71.37
N PRO A 732 -0.02 -52.34 71.81
CA PRO A 732 -0.98 -51.30 72.21
C PRO A 732 -1.59 -50.51 71.03
N HIS A 733 -0.83 -50.21 69.97
CA HIS A 733 -1.36 -49.66 68.70
C HIS A 733 -2.48 -50.53 68.08
N LYS A 734 -2.54 -51.81 68.43
CA LYS A 734 -3.45 -52.85 67.98
C LYS A 734 -4.91 -52.46 67.79
N VAL A 735 -5.54 -51.66 68.66
CA VAL A 735 -6.97 -51.30 68.50
C VAL A 735 -7.19 -50.37 67.29
N ILE A 736 -6.24 -49.47 67.03
CA ILE A 736 -6.22 -48.63 65.83
C ILE A 736 -5.80 -49.47 64.62
N ILE A 737 -4.80 -50.33 64.76
CA ILE A 737 -4.36 -51.25 63.71
C ILE A 737 -5.48 -52.21 63.27
N GLU A 738 -6.30 -52.76 64.17
CA GLU A 738 -7.47 -53.59 63.83
C GLU A 738 -8.50 -52.86 62.96
N ILE A 739 -8.63 -51.54 63.14
CA ILE A 739 -9.57 -50.70 62.40
C ILE A 739 -8.94 -50.27 61.07
N CYS A 740 -7.67 -49.88 61.09
CA CYS A 740 -6.88 -49.65 59.89
C CYS A 740 -6.84 -50.90 58.99
N GLN A 741 -6.58 -52.10 59.51
CA GLN A 741 -6.62 -53.37 58.76
C GLN A 741 -8.00 -53.63 58.13
N LYS A 742 -9.10 -53.38 58.86
CA LYS A 742 -10.47 -53.50 58.33
C LYS A 742 -10.81 -52.46 57.25
N ILE A 743 -10.10 -51.34 57.22
CA ILE A 743 -10.22 -50.27 56.22
C ILE A 743 -9.15 -50.38 55.12
N GLN A 744 -8.06 -51.12 55.33
CA GLN A 744 -6.90 -51.21 54.45
C GLN A 744 -7.26 -51.85 53.10
N GLN A 745 -8.10 -52.89 53.15
CA GLN A 745 -8.79 -53.49 52.00
C GLN A 745 -9.68 -52.50 51.20
N TYR A 746 -9.99 -51.33 51.78
CA TYR A 746 -10.79 -50.26 51.18
C TYR A 746 -10.00 -48.95 50.99
N LYS A 747 -8.69 -48.92 51.32
CA LYS A 747 -7.84 -47.72 51.34
C LYS A 747 -7.86 -46.99 50.00
N ASP A 748 -7.72 -47.77 48.92
CA ASP A 748 -7.62 -47.29 47.55
C ASP A 748 -8.97 -47.48 46.78
N SER A 749 -10.08 -47.74 47.50
CA SER A 749 -11.42 -47.89 46.93
C SER A 749 -12.15 -46.54 46.84
N GLN A 750 -12.50 -46.16 45.62
CA GLN A 750 -13.29 -44.98 45.32
C GLN A 750 -14.75 -45.13 45.81
N THR A 751 -15.33 -46.34 45.77
CA THR A 751 -16.68 -46.55 46.34
C THR A 751 -16.71 -46.42 47.86
N PHE A 752 -15.64 -46.84 48.56
CA PHE A 752 -15.48 -46.58 49.99
C PHE A 752 -15.27 -45.08 50.27
N ALA A 753 -14.38 -44.41 49.53
CA ALA A 753 -14.14 -42.97 49.67
C ALA A 753 -15.42 -42.13 49.43
N ASN A 754 -16.22 -42.49 48.43
CA ASN A 754 -17.54 -41.91 48.19
C ASN A 754 -18.49 -42.13 49.39
N THR A 755 -18.41 -43.29 50.05
CA THR A 755 -19.22 -43.63 51.23
C THR A 755 -18.79 -42.89 52.50
N VAL A 756 -17.48 -42.69 52.72
CA VAL A 756 -16.93 -41.85 53.80
C VAL A 756 -17.44 -40.41 53.65
N LYS A 757 -17.29 -39.84 52.46
CA LYS A 757 -17.63 -38.45 52.13
C LYS A 757 -19.12 -38.13 52.26
N ASN A 758 -19.98 -39.15 52.16
CA ASN A 758 -21.42 -39.00 52.35
C ASN A 758 -21.87 -39.13 53.83
N ASN A 759 -21.00 -39.57 54.75
CA ASN A 759 -21.39 -40.01 56.10
C ASN A 759 -20.60 -39.43 57.28
N VAL A 760 -19.44 -38.81 57.06
CA VAL A 760 -18.65 -38.13 58.10
C VAL A 760 -18.74 -36.61 57.90
N LYS A 761 -18.91 -35.86 58.99
CA LYS A 761 -18.82 -34.39 58.98
C LYS A 761 -17.54 -33.93 59.66
N ASP A 762 -17.03 -32.77 59.24
CA ASP A 762 -15.78 -32.20 59.79
C ASP A 762 -15.88 -31.89 61.30
N GLU A 763 -17.10 -31.68 61.81
CA GLU A 763 -17.39 -31.44 63.23
C GLU A 763 -17.15 -32.67 64.13
N ASP A 764 -17.23 -33.90 63.58
CA ASP A 764 -17.15 -35.15 64.36
C ASP A 764 -15.69 -35.52 64.76
N LEU A 765 -14.69 -34.93 64.11
CA LEU A 765 -13.30 -35.39 64.12
C LEU A 765 -12.44 -34.92 65.32
N GLN A 766 -12.95 -34.02 66.17
CA GLN A 766 -12.10 -33.26 67.12
C GLN A 766 -11.95 -33.85 68.54
N SER A 767 -12.51 -35.04 68.85
CA SER A 767 -12.73 -35.44 70.26
C SER A 767 -11.70 -36.39 70.91
N ASN A 768 -11.30 -37.49 70.26
CA ASN A 768 -10.27 -38.45 70.74
C ASN A 768 -9.92 -39.44 69.61
N VAL A 769 -8.68 -39.94 69.54
CA VAL A 769 -8.27 -41.05 68.64
C VAL A 769 -9.19 -42.27 68.79
N LEU A 770 -9.55 -42.65 70.01
CA LEU A 770 -10.49 -43.76 70.29
C LEU A 770 -11.95 -43.43 69.90
N ASN A 771 -12.33 -42.15 69.81
CA ASN A 771 -13.65 -41.74 69.31
C ASN A 771 -13.69 -41.75 67.77
N VAL A 772 -12.61 -41.31 67.10
CA VAL A 772 -12.49 -41.42 65.63
C VAL A 772 -12.53 -42.90 65.21
N ALA A 773 -11.79 -43.76 65.91
CA ALA A 773 -11.86 -45.22 65.78
C ALA A 773 -13.30 -45.75 65.92
N LYS A 774 -14.06 -45.24 66.90
CA LYS A 774 -15.46 -45.60 67.13
C LYS A 774 -16.38 -45.17 65.97
N ILE A 775 -16.26 -43.94 65.47
CA ILE A 775 -17.08 -43.41 64.35
C ILE A 775 -16.85 -44.24 63.08
N PHE A 776 -15.60 -44.58 62.77
CA PHE A 776 -15.29 -45.47 61.63
C PHE A 776 -15.86 -46.88 61.83
N ARG A 777 -15.76 -47.44 63.04
CA ARG A 777 -16.27 -48.78 63.40
C ARG A 777 -17.80 -48.87 63.38
N GLU A 778 -18.52 -47.84 63.82
CA GLU A 778 -19.97 -47.89 64.07
C GLU A 778 -20.84 -47.21 63.00
N ASN A 779 -20.27 -46.36 62.12
CA ASN A 779 -21.03 -45.68 61.06
C ASN A 779 -20.48 -45.98 59.66
N VAL A 780 -19.20 -45.67 59.42
CA VAL A 780 -18.59 -45.74 58.08
C VAL A 780 -18.52 -47.17 57.54
N ILE A 781 -17.93 -48.09 58.32
CA ILE A 781 -17.75 -49.49 57.91
C ILE A 781 -19.11 -50.19 57.77
N GLU A 782 -20.04 -49.99 58.71
CA GLU A 782 -21.35 -50.66 58.66
C GLU A 782 -22.19 -50.18 57.47
N GLN A 783 -22.24 -48.88 57.18
CA GLN A 783 -22.96 -48.37 56.01
C GLN A 783 -22.35 -48.84 54.68
N TYR A 784 -21.02 -48.90 54.58
CA TYR A 784 -20.36 -49.44 53.41
C TYR A 784 -20.69 -50.92 53.22
N GLN A 785 -20.51 -51.75 54.25
CA GLN A 785 -20.83 -53.18 54.21
C GLN A 785 -22.30 -53.43 53.87
N LYS A 786 -23.23 -52.66 54.43
CA LYS A 786 -24.67 -52.71 54.10
C LYS A 786 -24.96 -52.35 52.64
N THR A 787 -24.20 -51.41 52.07
CA THR A 787 -24.30 -51.03 50.66
C THR A 787 -23.75 -52.13 49.76
N CYS A 788 -22.59 -52.69 50.09
CA CYS A 788 -21.99 -53.85 49.41
C CYS A 788 -22.93 -55.08 49.44
N ASP A 789 -23.55 -55.34 50.59
CA ASP A 789 -24.54 -56.41 50.77
C ASP A 789 -25.76 -56.25 49.85
N SER A 790 -26.15 -55.02 49.50
CA SER A 790 -27.25 -54.80 48.55
C SER A 790 -26.91 -55.30 47.12
N TYR A 791 -25.63 -55.28 46.72
CA TYR A 791 -25.20 -55.79 45.42
C TYR A 791 -25.32 -57.32 45.29
N LYS A 792 -25.53 -58.06 46.39
CA LYS A 792 -25.93 -59.48 46.33
C LYS A 792 -27.25 -59.67 45.55
N ASN A 793 -28.12 -58.64 45.55
CA ASN A 793 -29.35 -58.55 44.75
C ASN A 793 -29.30 -57.34 43.78
N TRP A 794 -28.14 -57.10 43.16
CA TRP A 794 -27.85 -55.92 42.33
C TRP A 794 -28.91 -55.61 41.26
N GLN A 795 -29.65 -56.62 40.79
CA GLN A 795 -30.69 -56.47 39.78
C GLN A 795 -31.78 -55.48 40.17
N ASN A 796 -32.04 -55.31 41.47
CA ASN A 796 -33.07 -54.40 41.99
C ASN A 796 -32.53 -53.03 42.41
N ILE A 797 -31.21 -52.80 42.32
CA ILE A 797 -30.60 -51.50 42.64
C ILE A 797 -31.02 -50.47 41.59
N ASN A 798 -31.36 -49.28 42.08
CA ASN A 798 -31.72 -48.13 41.27
C ASN A 798 -30.46 -47.49 40.65
N CYS A 799 -30.49 -47.22 39.35
CA CYS A 799 -29.45 -46.52 38.62
C CYS A 799 -29.08 -45.16 39.23
N PHE A 800 -30.03 -44.38 39.78
CA PHE A 800 -29.76 -43.11 40.45
C PHE A 800 -28.87 -43.24 41.69
N GLU A 801 -29.13 -44.20 42.58
CA GLU A 801 -28.29 -44.43 43.75
C GLU A 801 -26.95 -45.08 43.36
N ALA A 802 -26.96 -45.99 42.38
CA ALA A 802 -25.74 -46.54 41.81
C ALA A 802 -24.85 -45.44 41.17
N ARG A 803 -25.44 -44.45 40.48
CA ARG A 803 -24.73 -43.28 39.90
C ARG A 803 -23.98 -42.46 40.96
N LYS A 804 -24.45 -42.43 42.23
CA LYS A 804 -23.76 -41.75 43.35
C LYS A 804 -22.63 -42.60 43.93
N PHE A 805 -22.84 -43.90 44.08
CA PHE A 805 -21.88 -44.83 44.66
C PHE A 805 -20.69 -45.07 43.71
N TRP A 806 -20.98 -45.34 42.43
CA TRP A 806 -20.00 -45.53 41.34
C TRP A 806 -19.46 -44.23 40.73
N LYS A 807 -19.60 -43.10 41.43
CA LYS A 807 -19.24 -41.78 40.89
C LYS A 807 -17.72 -41.66 40.73
N ASP A 808 -17.32 -41.12 39.58
CA ASP A 808 -15.94 -40.83 39.15
C ASP A 808 -15.03 -42.07 38.97
N ILE A 809 -15.62 -43.26 38.76
CA ILE A 809 -14.90 -44.54 38.59
C ILE A 809 -14.72 -44.87 37.10
N ALA A 810 -13.48 -45.14 36.70
CA ALA A 810 -13.11 -45.53 35.33
C ALA A 810 -13.47 -47.00 35.03
N LYS A 811 -13.63 -47.36 33.74
CA LYS A 811 -14.03 -48.71 33.33
C LYS A 811 -13.09 -49.79 33.86
N GLU A 812 -11.80 -49.48 33.85
CA GLU A 812 -10.70 -50.34 34.26
C GLU A 812 -10.76 -50.65 35.78
N GLN A 813 -11.30 -49.72 36.57
CA GLN A 813 -11.44 -49.83 38.03
C GLN A 813 -12.70 -50.61 38.45
N ILE A 814 -13.73 -50.74 37.60
CA ILE A 814 -15.01 -51.38 37.94
C ILE A 814 -14.83 -52.79 38.49
N ARG A 815 -13.89 -53.58 37.93
CA ARG A 815 -13.63 -54.95 38.39
C ARG A 815 -12.98 -54.99 39.76
N TYR A 816 -11.95 -54.16 39.97
CA TYR A 816 -11.25 -54.01 41.24
C TYR A 816 -12.20 -53.57 42.37
N GLU A 817 -13.02 -52.54 42.14
CA GLU A 817 -14.04 -52.12 43.09
C GLU A 817 -15.09 -53.22 43.34
N LEU A 818 -15.52 -53.96 42.31
CA LEU A 818 -16.45 -55.09 42.50
C LEU A 818 -15.83 -56.25 43.29
N GLU A 819 -14.55 -56.54 43.11
CA GLU A 819 -13.81 -57.52 43.89
C GLU A 819 -13.76 -57.10 45.38
N ILE A 820 -13.49 -55.82 45.65
CA ILE A 820 -13.54 -55.23 47.00
C ILE A 820 -14.95 -55.27 47.62
N ILE A 821 -15.99 -54.93 46.83
CA ILE A 821 -17.40 -54.90 47.26
C ILE A 821 -17.92 -56.31 47.56
N THR A 822 -17.52 -57.30 46.78
CA THR A 822 -18.12 -58.65 46.83
C THR A 822 -17.31 -59.66 47.64
N GLY A 823 -16.04 -59.37 47.93
CA GLY A 823 -15.17 -60.19 48.75
C GLY A 823 -14.80 -61.53 48.10
N ASP A 824 -14.41 -62.50 48.92
CA ASP A 824 -13.83 -63.76 48.46
C ASP A 824 -14.85 -64.70 47.77
N ALA A 825 -15.03 -64.46 46.46
CA ALA A 825 -15.43 -65.31 45.32
C ALA A 825 -16.67 -66.23 45.42
N SER A 826 -17.28 -66.40 46.59
CA SER A 826 -18.18 -67.51 46.91
C SER A 826 -19.67 -67.22 46.71
N LEU A 827 -20.05 -65.94 46.58
CA LEU A 827 -21.44 -65.49 46.44
C LEU A 827 -21.99 -65.68 45.01
N TYR A 828 -21.14 -65.61 43.98
CA TYR A 828 -21.54 -65.76 42.57
C TYR A 828 -21.15 -67.13 42.02
N LYS A 829 -21.91 -68.17 42.39
CA LYS A 829 -21.74 -69.58 41.93
C LYS A 829 -21.87 -69.80 40.40
N SER A 830 -22.00 -68.72 39.62
CA SER A 830 -22.03 -68.71 38.16
C SER A 830 -21.28 -67.46 37.67
N HIS A 831 -20.15 -67.62 36.97
CA HIS A 831 -19.38 -66.51 36.39
C HIS A 831 -20.25 -65.58 35.52
N GLN A 832 -21.30 -66.13 34.89
CA GLN A 832 -22.27 -65.38 34.10
C GLN A 832 -22.89 -64.19 34.86
N ARG A 833 -23.35 -64.37 36.11
CA ARG A 833 -23.95 -63.29 36.91
C ARG A 833 -22.97 -62.17 37.29
N GLN A 834 -21.70 -62.52 37.44
CA GLN A 834 -20.63 -61.55 37.72
C GLN A 834 -20.33 -60.72 36.46
N ASN A 835 -20.25 -61.38 35.29
CA ASN A 835 -20.12 -60.68 34.01
C ASN A 835 -21.33 -59.78 33.70
N GLU A 836 -22.56 -60.23 33.99
CA GLU A 836 -23.79 -59.43 33.85
C GLU A 836 -23.75 -58.16 34.72
N LEU A 837 -23.25 -58.25 35.96
CA LEU A 837 -23.05 -57.09 36.85
C LEU A 837 -21.96 -56.14 36.35
N VAL A 838 -20.79 -56.66 35.98
CA VAL A 838 -19.68 -55.87 35.43
C VAL A 838 -20.16 -55.09 34.20
N VAL A 839 -20.83 -55.75 33.25
CA VAL A 839 -21.38 -55.12 32.04
C VAL A 839 -22.45 -54.08 32.38
N SER A 840 -23.29 -54.32 33.38
CA SER A 840 -24.30 -53.34 33.83
C SER A 840 -23.66 -52.07 34.41
N ILE A 841 -22.56 -52.19 35.14
CA ILE A 841 -21.84 -51.03 35.70
C ILE A 841 -20.95 -50.34 34.64
N GLU A 842 -20.36 -51.09 33.71
CA GLU A 842 -19.71 -50.51 32.51
C GLU A 842 -20.69 -49.67 31.69
N TYR A 843 -21.95 -50.09 31.57
CA TYR A 843 -22.99 -49.28 30.95
C TYR A 843 -23.42 -48.09 31.81
N LEU A 844 -23.52 -48.25 33.14
CA LEU A 844 -23.84 -47.17 34.08
C LEU A 844 -22.86 -45.98 33.99
N THR A 845 -21.55 -46.24 33.94
CA THR A 845 -20.52 -45.18 33.84
C THR A 845 -20.52 -44.49 32.47
N LEU A 846 -21.01 -45.16 31.42
CA LEU A 846 -21.14 -44.58 30.07
C LEU A 846 -22.38 -43.68 29.90
N ILE A 847 -23.41 -43.79 30.76
CA ILE A 847 -24.67 -43.02 30.63
C ILE A 847 -24.45 -41.50 30.45
N PRO A 848 -23.63 -40.79 31.26
CA PRO A 848 -23.48 -39.33 31.12
C PRO A 848 -22.88 -38.91 29.78
N SER A 849 -21.97 -39.72 29.22
CA SER A 849 -21.39 -39.51 27.90
C SER A 849 -22.44 -39.68 26.80
N TYR A 850 -23.26 -40.73 26.88
CA TYR A 850 -24.33 -40.97 25.91
C TYR A 850 -25.45 -39.94 25.97
N ILE A 851 -25.88 -39.51 27.16
CA ILE A 851 -26.83 -38.40 27.33
C ILE A 851 -26.31 -37.13 26.64
N THR A 852 -25.00 -36.84 26.76
CA THR A 852 -24.36 -35.70 26.09
C THR A 852 -24.33 -35.87 24.57
N ARG A 853 -23.93 -37.05 24.07
CA ARG A 853 -23.93 -37.38 22.62
C ARG A 853 -25.32 -37.28 22.01
N PHE A 854 -26.36 -37.77 22.69
CA PHE A 854 -27.74 -37.74 22.20
C PHE A 854 -28.38 -36.35 22.28
N LYS A 855 -28.06 -35.53 23.28
CA LYS A 855 -28.48 -34.11 23.32
C LYS A 855 -27.92 -33.33 22.11
N CYS A 856 -26.66 -33.56 21.73
CA CYS A 856 -26.09 -33.01 20.49
C CYS A 856 -26.75 -33.55 19.21
N LEU A 857 -26.97 -34.88 19.13
CA LEU A 857 -27.59 -35.51 17.96
C LEU A 857 -29.04 -35.03 17.74
N SER A 858 -29.85 -34.94 18.80
CA SER A 858 -31.21 -34.39 18.73
C SER A 858 -31.22 -33.00 18.10
N GLN A 859 -30.32 -32.11 18.52
CA GLN A 859 -30.21 -30.76 17.95
C GLN A 859 -29.83 -30.78 16.46
N VAL A 860 -28.96 -31.68 16.02
CA VAL A 860 -28.60 -31.85 14.59
C VAL A 860 -29.79 -32.41 13.77
N LEU A 861 -30.52 -33.40 14.28
CA LEU A 861 -31.72 -33.94 13.62
C LEU A 861 -32.80 -32.87 13.42
N THR A 862 -32.97 -31.98 14.41
CA THR A 862 -33.88 -30.82 14.31
C THR A 862 -33.38 -29.79 13.28
N GLN A 863 -32.08 -29.48 13.23
CA GLN A 863 -31.50 -28.55 12.24
C GLN A 863 -31.71 -29.02 10.79
N PHE A 864 -31.49 -30.32 10.53
CA PHE A 864 -31.70 -30.94 9.22
C PHE A 864 -33.18 -31.31 8.95
N LYS A 865 -34.10 -31.02 9.88
CA LYS A 865 -35.55 -31.27 9.77
C LYS A 865 -35.86 -32.73 9.40
N VAL A 866 -35.16 -33.67 10.02
CA VAL A 866 -35.31 -35.11 9.74
C VAL A 866 -36.73 -35.58 10.06
N ARG A 867 -37.30 -36.46 9.21
CA ARG A 867 -38.74 -36.78 9.18
C ARG A 867 -39.35 -37.18 10.53
N ASP A 868 -38.55 -37.79 11.39
CA ASP A 868 -38.95 -38.30 12.71
C ASP A 868 -38.15 -37.68 13.88
N ALA A 869 -37.47 -36.54 13.70
CA ALA A 869 -36.60 -35.93 14.71
C ALA A 869 -37.23 -35.84 16.12
N ASP A 870 -38.43 -35.27 16.25
CA ASP A 870 -39.16 -35.08 17.51
C ASP A 870 -39.75 -36.37 18.12
N LYS A 871 -39.69 -37.48 17.37
CA LYS A 871 -40.17 -38.83 17.75
C LYS A 871 -39.12 -39.90 17.44
N SER A 872 -37.85 -39.50 17.48
CA SER A 872 -36.73 -40.36 17.14
C SER A 872 -36.40 -41.28 18.31
N TRP A 873 -35.84 -42.46 18.02
CA TRP A 873 -35.30 -43.36 19.04
C TRP A 873 -34.28 -42.66 19.96
N VAL A 874 -33.63 -41.58 19.49
CA VAL A 874 -32.72 -40.74 20.27
C VAL A 874 -33.43 -40.02 21.41
N ILE A 875 -34.66 -39.55 21.21
CA ILE A 875 -35.47 -38.88 22.24
C ILE A 875 -36.11 -39.90 23.20
N GLU A 876 -36.43 -41.10 22.70
CA GLU A 876 -36.89 -42.22 23.55
C GLU A 876 -35.76 -42.70 24.46
N MET A 877 -34.59 -43.05 23.90
CA MET A 877 -33.40 -43.43 24.68
C MET A 877 -32.92 -42.32 25.63
N LEU A 878 -33.11 -41.03 25.30
CA LEU A 878 -32.80 -39.94 26.23
C LEU A 878 -33.71 -39.96 27.47
N LYS A 879 -34.99 -40.27 27.32
CA LYS A 879 -35.91 -40.42 28.46
C LYS A 879 -35.57 -41.67 29.27
N ASP A 880 -35.31 -42.79 28.59
CA ASP A 880 -34.98 -44.07 29.23
C ASP A 880 -33.64 -44.01 30.00
N LEU A 881 -32.74 -43.08 29.68
CA LEU A 881 -31.44 -42.88 30.37
C LEU A 881 -31.48 -41.81 31.49
N ASP A 882 -32.35 -40.80 31.36
CA ASP A 882 -32.67 -39.82 32.43
C ASP A 882 -33.73 -40.36 33.43
N ASP A 883 -34.18 -41.63 33.29
CA ASP A 883 -35.05 -42.29 34.26
C ASP A 883 -34.30 -42.55 35.59
N ASP A 884 -34.83 -41.99 36.67
CA ASP A 884 -34.32 -42.10 38.04
C ASP A 884 -34.95 -43.27 38.82
N ASP A 885 -35.84 -44.06 38.24
CA ASP A 885 -36.36 -45.33 38.81
C ASP A 885 -35.76 -46.59 38.15
N MET A 886 -35.03 -46.43 37.03
CA MET A 886 -34.41 -47.51 36.24
C MET A 886 -33.57 -48.46 37.11
N LYS A 887 -33.59 -49.77 36.78
CA LYS A 887 -32.84 -50.81 37.49
C LYS A 887 -31.60 -51.28 36.75
N LEU A 888 -30.54 -51.63 37.47
CA LEU A 888 -29.25 -52.04 36.87
C LEU A 888 -29.38 -53.21 35.90
N ASN A 889 -30.25 -54.19 36.15
CA ASN A 889 -30.46 -55.33 35.24
C ASN A 889 -31.13 -54.97 33.91
N MET A 890 -31.71 -53.77 33.78
CA MET A 890 -32.29 -53.28 32.54
C MET A 890 -31.24 -52.64 31.62
N LEU A 891 -30.05 -52.29 32.14
CA LEU A 891 -28.99 -51.65 31.36
C LEU A 891 -28.46 -52.54 30.22
N PRO A 892 -28.20 -53.85 30.38
CA PRO A 892 -27.77 -54.69 29.27
C PRO A 892 -28.78 -54.77 28.12
N ASP A 893 -30.07 -54.92 28.41
CA ASP A 893 -31.12 -54.93 27.40
C ASP A 893 -31.28 -53.57 26.72
N MET A 894 -31.19 -52.48 27.49
CA MET A 894 -31.24 -51.12 26.95
C MET A 894 -30.05 -50.80 26.05
N PHE A 895 -28.82 -51.13 26.46
CA PHE A 895 -27.64 -50.96 25.62
C PHE A 895 -27.62 -51.96 24.44
N GLN A 896 -28.28 -53.12 24.53
CA GLN A 896 -28.50 -54.00 23.37
C GLN A 896 -29.49 -53.39 22.36
N LYS A 897 -30.53 -52.67 22.80
CA LYS A 897 -31.36 -51.84 21.90
C LYS A 897 -30.53 -50.72 21.29
N LEU A 898 -29.76 -50.01 22.12
CA LEU A 898 -28.94 -48.86 21.71
C LEU A 898 -27.90 -49.24 20.65
N ASN A 899 -27.15 -50.32 20.87
CA ASN A 899 -26.10 -50.77 19.95
C ASN A 899 -26.65 -51.15 18.56
N LYS A 900 -27.90 -51.63 18.45
CA LYS A 900 -28.56 -51.86 17.15
C LYS A 900 -28.72 -50.58 16.32
N HIS A 901 -28.75 -49.41 16.95
CA HIS A 901 -28.77 -48.10 16.29
C HIS A 901 -27.36 -47.45 16.19
N LEU A 902 -26.44 -47.79 17.09
CA LEU A 902 -25.08 -47.22 17.13
C LEU A 902 -24.05 -47.92 16.23
N ASN A 903 -24.27 -49.19 15.85
CA ASN A 903 -23.28 -49.97 15.10
C ASN A 903 -22.88 -49.40 13.72
N GLU A 904 -23.62 -48.41 13.18
CA GLU A 904 -23.27 -47.70 11.95
C GLU A 904 -22.57 -46.33 12.19
N LEU A 905 -22.20 -46.01 13.44
CA LEU A 905 -21.62 -44.71 13.83
C LEU A 905 -20.19 -44.83 14.40
N ASP A 906 -19.22 -44.38 13.61
CA ASP A 906 -17.83 -44.21 14.03
C ASP A 906 -17.56 -42.87 14.74
N GLU A 907 -16.39 -42.74 15.36
CA GLU A 907 -15.97 -41.49 16.03
C GLU A 907 -15.77 -40.31 15.06
N TYR A 908 -15.53 -40.56 13.76
CA TYR A 908 -15.51 -39.50 12.75
C TYR A 908 -16.91 -38.89 12.58
N THR A 909 -17.95 -39.73 12.59
CA THR A 909 -19.34 -39.31 12.50
C THR A 909 -19.79 -38.59 13.77
N TRP A 910 -19.37 -39.07 14.96
CA TRP A 910 -19.59 -38.35 16.21
C TRP A 910 -18.88 -36.99 16.27
N SER A 911 -17.66 -36.90 15.72
CA SER A 911 -16.93 -35.64 15.56
C SER A 911 -17.69 -34.66 14.64
N VAL A 912 -18.20 -35.12 13.49
CA VAL A 912 -19.04 -34.31 12.60
C VAL A 912 -20.33 -33.85 13.29
N ILE A 913 -21.04 -34.74 14.01
CA ILE A 913 -22.25 -34.37 14.79
C ILE A 913 -21.93 -33.28 15.83
N LYS A 914 -20.78 -33.39 16.52
CA LYS A 914 -20.33 -32.39 17.51
C LYS A 914 -20.06 -31.03 16.87
N GLU A 915 -19.32 -30.97 15.77
CA GLU A 915 -19.00 -29.69 15.10
C GLU A 915 -20.23 -29.06 14.41
N LEU A 916 -21.14 -29.88 13.85
CA LEU A 916 -22.43 -29.40 13.32
C LEU A 916 -23.24 -28.71 14.42
N ASN A 917 -23.28 -29.29 15.63
CA ASN A 917 -24.00 -28.68 16.75
C ASN A 917 -23.29 -27.43 17.30
N PHE A 918 -21.96 -27.46 17.43
CA PHE A 918 -21.17 -26.32 17.91
C PHE A 918 -21.25 -25.10 16.96
N THR A 919 -21.38 -25.34 15.65
CA THR A 919 -21.47 -24.29 14.62
C THR A 919 -22.91 -24.01 14.18
N ASN A 920 -23.90 -24.28 15.03
CA ASN A 920 -25.35 -24.26 14.72
C ASN A 920 -25.84 -23.04 13.91
N GLU A 921 -25.43 -21.80 14.24
CA GLU A 921 -25.86 -20.60 13.50
C GLU A 921 -25.30 -20.54 12.08
N PHE A 922 -24.06 -21.01 11.88
CA PHE A 922 -23.45 -21.10 10.56
C PHE A 922 -24.08 -22.23 9.74
N ILE A 923 -24.28 -23.40 10.36
CA ILE A 923 -24.93 -24.55 9.71
C ILE A 923 -26.37 -24.24 9.34
N LYS A 924 -27.15 -23.60 10.22
CA LYS A 924 -28.49 -23.09 9.88
C LYS A 924 -28.45 -22.15 8.68
N TYR A 925 -27.57 -21.15 8.68
CA TYR A 925 -27.42 -20.24 7.54
C TYR A 925 -27.07 -20.98 6.24
N LEU A 926 -26.14 -21.96 6.30
CA LEU A 926 -25.69 -22.75 5.17
C LEU A 926 -26.81 -23.67 4.63
N LEU A 927 -27.59 -24.30 5.50
CA LEU A 927 -28.78 -25.11 5.15
C LEU A 927 -29.89 -24.26 4.51
N GLU A 928 -30.11 -23.05 4.99
CA GLU A 928 -31.19 -22.15 4.53
C GLU A 928 -30.82 -21.35 3.27
N ASN A 929 -29.55 -20.99 3.07
CA ASN A 929 -29.13 -19.99 2.07
C ASN A 929 -28.11 -20.48 1.03
N LEU A 930 -27.30 -21.50 1.32
CA LEU A 930 -26.18 -21.92 0.47
C LEU A 930 -26.35 -23.32 -0.14
N ILE A 931 -26.96 -24.25 0.59
CA ILE A 931 -27.06 -25.64 0.14
C ILE A 931 -27.88 -25.77 -1.15
N GLY A 932 -27.36 -26.60 -2.06
CA GLY A 932 -27.95 -26.83 -3.38
C GLY A 932 -27.55 -25.79 -4.43
N ARG A 933 -26.99 -24.64 -4.04
CA ARG A 933 -26.50 -23.60 -4.96
C ARG A 933 -25.08 -23.92 -5.41
N ASP A 934 -24.74 -23.51 -6.63
CA ASP A 934 -23.37 -23.57 -7.11
C ASP A 934 -22.52 -22.48 -6.44
N LEU A 935 -21.48 -22.92 -5.74
CA LEU A 935 -20.54 -22.06 -5.02
C LEU A 935 -19.21 -21.90 -5.76
N THR A 936 -19.05 -22.49 -6.96
CA THR A 936 -17.83 -22.36 -7.78
C THR A 936 -17.53 -20.89 -8.12
N ASN A 937 -18.58 -20.08 -8.29
CA ASN A 937 -18.47 -18.64 -8.53
C ASN A 937 -17.92 -17.82 -7.35
N LEU A 938 -17.79 -18.39 -6.14
CA LEU A 938 -17.07 -17.73 -5.03
C LEU A 938 -15.56 -17.70 -5.28
N ILE A 939 -14.98 -18.72 -5.94
CA ILE A 939 -13.55 -18.77 -6.28
C ILE A 939 -13.22 -17.64 -7.28
N ASN A 940 -14.08 -17.47 -8.29
CA ASN A 940 -13.90 -16.47 -9.35
C ASN A 940 -14.21 -15.03 -8.91
N ALA A 941 -14.68 -14.81 -7.67
CA ALA A 941 -15.02 -13.48 -7.18
C ALA A 941 -13.85 -12.74 -6.50
N ASP A 942 -12.86 -13.47 -5.97
CA ASP A 942 -11.75 -12.92 -5.18
C ASP A 942 -10.67 -12.19 -6.01
N VAL A 943 -10.80 -12.16 -7.34
CA VAL A 943 -9.78 -11.62 -8.26
C VAL A 943 -9.98 -10.12 -8.55
N ASP A 944 -11.23 -9.63 -8.58
CA ASP A 944 -11.59 -8.36 -9.23
C ASP A 944 -11.83 -7.18 -8.28
N ASP A 945 -12.60 -7.36 -7.20
CA ASP A 945 -13.09 -6.26 -6.34
C ASP A 945 -12.12 -5.95 -5.17
N LYS A 946 -10.92 -5.47 -5.51
CA LYS A 946 -9.78 -5.24 -4.59
C LYS A 946 -9.88 -4.00 -3.68
N SER A 947 -11.08 -3.55 -3.28
CA SER A 947 -11.22 -2.31 -2.49
C SER A 947 -11.24 -2.52 -0.97
N ASP A 948 -12.24 -3.21 -0.40
CA ASP A 948 -12.61 -3.01 1.02
C ASP A 948 -12.75 -4.26 1.92
N THR A 949 -12.70 -5.49 1.39
CA THR A 949 -12.72 -6.70 2.24
C THR A 949 -11.33 -7.23 2.51
N LYS A 950 -10.95 -7.33 3.79
CA LYS A 950 -9.75 -8.07 4.22
C LYS A 950 -9.77 -9.47 3.63
N LEU A 951 -8.64 -9.88 3.04
CA LEU A 951 -8.37 -11.21 2.49
C LEU A 951 -8.95 -12.31 3.38
N LEU A 952 -9.98 -13.01 2.87
CA LEU A 952 -10.23 -14.38 3.27
C LEU A 952 -9.11 -15.24 2.66
N GLU A 953 -8.66 -16.25 3.39
CA GLU A 953 -7.78 -17.25 2.76
C GLU A 953 -8.58 -18.10 1.76
N GLU A 954 -8.00 -18.34 0.59
CA GLU A 954 -8.49 -19.29 -0.42
C GLU A 954 -8.78 -20.68 0.22
N SER A 955 -8.00 -21.05 1.23
CA SER A 955 -8.19 -22.23 2.09
C SER A 955 -9.62 -22.35 2.65
N THR A 956 -10.21 -21.23 3.06
CA THR A 956 -11.51 -21.14 3.74
C THR A 956 -12.66 -21.16 2.74
N VAL A 957 -12.50 -20.50 1.58
CA VAL A 957 -13.47 -20.60 0.47
C VAL A 957 -13.51 -22.02 -0.09
N ALA A 958 -12.34 -22.65 -0.27
CA ALA A 958 -12.24 -24.05 -0.67
C ALA A 958 -12.79 -25.03 0.40
N ALA A 959 -12.69 -24.69 1.70
CA ALA A 959 -13.34 -25.45 2.76
C ALA A 959 -14.88 -25.35 2.68
N LEU A 960 -15.43 -24.14 2.50
CA LEU A 960 -16.88 -23.92 2.35
C LEU A 960 -17.47 -24.72 1.19
N ILE A 961 -16.80 -24.73 0.03
CA ILE A 961 -17.24 -25.48 -1.15
C ILE A 961 -17.24 -26.99 -0.88
N LYS A 962 -16.23 -27.51 -0.16
CA LYS A 962 -16.16 -28.92 0.25
C LYS A 962 -17.24 -29.29 1.26
N VAL A 963 -17.54 -28.43 2.24
CA VAL A 963 -18.65 -28.60 3.20
C VAL A 963 -20.00 -28.59 2.50
N ASN A 964 -20.25 -27.62 1.62
CA ASN A 964 -21.49 -27.54 0.84
C ASN A 964 -21.68 -28.81 -0.02
N LYS A 965 -20.64 -29.25 -0.75
CA LYS A 965 -20.71 -30.46 -1.58
C LYS A 965 -20.98 -31.73 -0.75
N ALA A 966 -20.47 -31.81 0.48
CA ALA A 966 -20.70 -32.93 1.39
C ALA A 966 -22.11 -32.94 2.01
N LEU A 967 -22.62 -31.78 2.46
CA LEU A 967 -23.90 -31.69 3.19
C LEU A 967 -25.14 -31.50 2.29
N ASN A 968 -24.96 -31.07 1.04
CA ASN A 968 -26.05 -30.84 0.08
C ASN A 968 -26.91 -32.10 -0.21
N PRO A 969 -26.33 -33.29 -0.48
CA PRO A 969 -27.12 -34.53 -0.62
C PRO A 969 -27.92 -34.86 0.64
N LEU A 970 -27.31 -34.71 1.83
CA LEU A 970 -27.96 -35.02 3.11
C LEU A 970 -29.19 -34.14 3.34
N ASN A 971 -29.07 -32.82 3.17
CA ASN A 971 -30.18 -31.88 3.40
C ASN A 971 -31.36 -32.08 2.42
N LYS A 972 -31.09 -32.47 1.16
CA LYS A 972 -32.14 -32.68 0.15
C LYS A 972 -33.10 -33.83 0.47
N ASP A 973 -32.62 -34.85 1.19
CA ASP A 973 -33.40 -36.03 1.52
C ASP A 973 -33.68 -36.20 3.02
N ALA A 974 -33.01 -35.44 3.91
CA ALA A 974 -33.20 -35.48 5.37
C ALA A 974 -34.68 -35.50 5.81
N ALA A 975 -35.52 -34.61 5.25
CA ALA A 975 -36.95 -34.52 5.57
C ALA A 975 -37.79 -35.74 5.12
N LYS A 976 -37.23 -36.65 4.32
CA LYS A 976 -37.84 -37.93 3.89
C LYS A 976 -37.26 -39.12 4.65
N LEU A 977 -35.98 -39.04 5.03
CA LEU A 977 -35.23 -40.08 5.72
C LEU A 977 -35.72 -40.25 7.17
N SER A 978 -35.65 -41.49 7.68
CA SER A 978 -35.72 -41.72 9.13
C SER A 978 -34.41 -41.31 9.79
N THR A 979 -34.41 -41.13 11.12
CA THR A 979 -33.21 -40.85 11.91
C THR A 979 -32.08 -41.86 11.61
N THR A 980 -32.37 -43.16 11.53
CA THR A 980 -31.36 -44.19 11.20
C THR A 980 -30.88 -44.07 9.75
N SER A 981 -31.76 -43.80 8.78
CA SER A 981 -31.35 -43.62 7.37
C SER A 981 -30.51 -42.35 7.18
N PHE A 982 -30.83 -41.26 7.87
CA PHE A 982 -30.06 -40.02 7.88
C PHE A 982 -28.66 -40.23 8.48
N LEU A 983 -28.58 -40.93 9.62
CA LEU A 983 -27.31 -41.27 10.28
C LEU A 983 -26.40 -42.13 9.39
N LYS A 984 -26.95 -43.11 8.67
CA LYS A 984 -26.21 -43.92 7.69
C LYS A 984 -25.60 -43.05 6.59
N CYS A 985 -26.39 -42.17 5.98
CA CYS A 985 -25.89 -41.27 4.95
C CYS A 985 -24.85 -40.27 5.52
N LEU A 986 -25.01 -39.81 6.76
CA LEU A 986 -24.04 -38.94 7.43
C LEU A 986 -22.70 -39.66 7.68
N SER A 987 -22.73 -40.95 8.05
CA SER A 987 -21.55 -41.80 8.18
C SER A 987 -20.85 -42.03 6.83
N GLU A 988 -21.61 -42.30 5.77
CA GLU A 988 -21.04 -42.37 4.42
C GLU A 988 -20.34 -41.06 4.01
N VAL A 989 -20.85 -39.90 4.45
CA VAL A 989 -20.29 -38.58 4.14
C VAL A 989 -19.07 -38.24 5.00
N SER A 990 -19.06 -38.61 6.28
CA SER A 990 -17.88 -38.45 7.16
C SER A 990 -16.70 -39.32 6.68
N GLN A 991 -16.96 -40.58 6.32
CA GLN A 991 -15.94 -41.51 5.81
C GLN A 991 -15.38 -41.06 4.45
N LYS A 992 -16.20 -40.50 3.55
CA LYS A 992 -15.75 -39.94 2.26
C LYS A 992 -14.94 -38.63 2.41
N SER A 993 -14.92 -38.01 3.60
CA SER A 993 -14.06 -36.86 3.90
C SER A 993 -13.76 -36.78 5.41
N PRO A 994 -12.76 -37.52 5.94
CA PRO A 994 -12.46 -37.53 7.38
C PRO A 994 -12.21 -36.13 7.97
N THR A 995 -11.60 -35.23 7.19
CA THR A 995 -11.37 -33.82 7.54
C THR A 995 -12.61 -32.92 7.37
N LEU A 996 -13.83 -33.47 7.34
CA LEU A 996 -15.08 -32.70 7.22
C LEU A 996 -15.38 -31.89 8.49
N ALA A 997 -15.18 -32.49 9.68
CA ALA A 997 -15.38 -31.82 10.96
C ALA A 997 -14.51 -30.55 11.09
N GLU A 998 -13.24 -30.64 10.69
CA GLU A 998 -12.28 -29.52 10.68
C GLU A 998 -12.70 -28.41 9.71
N LYS A 999 -13.18 -28.78 8.51
CA LYS A 999 -13.68 -27.80 7.52
C LYS A 999 -14.95 -27.10 8.02
N ILE A 1000 -15.86 -27.82 8.67
CA ILE A 1000 -17.06 -27.25 9.32
C ILE A 1000 -16.64 -26.22 10.37
N ARG A 1001 -15.69 -26.57 11.26
CA ARG A 1001 -15.14 -25.67 12.28
C ARG A 1001 -14.52 -24.41 11.67
N SER A 1002 -13.69 -24.56 10.63
CA SER A 1002 -13.04 -23.46 9.91
C SER A 1002 -14.02 -22.54 9.18
N CYS A 1003 -15.12 -23.08 8.63
CA CYS A 1003 -16.18 -22.26 8.07
C CYS A 1003 -16.98 -21.53 9.16
N GLY A 1004 -17.24 -22.19 10.29
CA GLY A 1004 -17.91 -21.63 11.45
C GLY A 1004 -17.18 -20.42 12.05
N SER A 1005 -15.85 -20.50 12.22
CA SER A 1005 -15.04 -19.38 12.73
C SER A 1005 -15.04 -18.15 11.79
N HIS A 1006 -15.33 -18.35 10.50
CA HIS A 1006 -15.35 -17.28 9.48
C HIS A 1006 -16.77 -16.90 9.02
N LYS A 1007 -17.82 -17.34 9.72
CA LYS A 1007 -19.25 -17.13 9.41
C LYS A 1007 -19.57 -15.75 8.82
N LEU A 1008 -19.22 -14.66 9.52
CA LEU A 1008 -19.59 -13.29 9.13
C LEU A 1008 -18.93 -12.85 7.80
N ALA A 1009 -17.68 -13.26 7.56
CA ALA A 1009 -16.97 -12.92 6.33
C ALA A 1009 -17.59 -13.68 5.14
N LEU A 1010 -17.85 -14.98 5.29
CA LEU A 1010 -18.50 -15.80 4.27
C LEU A 1010 -19.94 -15.32 3.98
N GLN A 1011 -20.69 -14.90 5.00
CA GLN A 1011 -22.01 -14.29 4.86
C GLN A 1011 -21.98 -12.98 4.06
N ASN A 1012 -21.01 -12.10 4.33
CA ASN A 1012 -20.88 -10.83 3.62
C ASN A 1012 -20.38 -11.02 2.17
N MET A 1013 -19.39 -11.90 1.96
CA MET A 1013 -18.90 -12.28 0.63
C MET A 1013 -20.05 -12.80 -0.25
N TYR A 1014 -20.85 -13.75 0.28
CA TYR A 1014 -22.01 -14.27 -0.44
C TYR A 1014 -23.08 -13.21 -0.71
N ARG A 1015 -23.40 -12.35 0.27
CA ARG A 1015 -24.38 -11.25 0.09
C ARG A 1015 -23.94 -10.27 -1.01
N ASN A 1016 -22.66 -9.93 -1.06
CA ASN A 1016 -22.11 -9.04 -2.08
C ASN A 1016 -22.18 -9.68 -3.48
N ILE A 1017 -21.85 -10.96 -3.60
CA ILE A 1017 -21.91 -11.70 -4.88
C ILE A 1017 -23.35 -11.85 -5.37
N VAL A 1018 -24.32 -12.13 -4.49
CA VAL A 1018 -25.75 -12.17 -4.85
C VAL A 1018 -26.23 -10.79 -5.34
N LYS A 1019 -25.83 -9.71 -4.67
CA LYS A 1019 -26.17 -8.33 -5.10
C LYS A 1019 -25.38 -7.83 -6.32
N ARG A 1020 -24.30 -8.50 -6.72
CA ARG A 1020 -23.47 -8.12 -7.90
C ARG A 1020 -24.31 -8.02 -9.18
N GLY A 1021 -25.35 -8.84 -9.32
CA GLY A 1021 -26.30 -8.79 -10.43
C GLY A 1021 -27.17 -7.53 -10.43
N GLU A 1022 -27.76 -7.18 -9.28
CA GLU A 1022 -28.62 -5.99 -9.13
C GLU A 1022 -27.82 -4.69 -9.30
N VAL A 1023 -26.66 -4.58 -8.65
CA VAL A 1023 -25.78 -3.41 -8.73
C VAL A 1023 -25.27 -3.18 -10.16
N ASN A 1024 -24.99 -4.25 -10.92
CA ASN A 1024 -24.63 -4.11 -12.33
C ASN A 1024 -25.85 -3.71 -13.19
N LYS A 1025 -27.05 -4.28 -12.96
CA LYS A 1025 -28.29 -3.84 -13.62
C LYS A 1025 -28.57 -2.35 -13.40
N GLU A 1026 -28.41 -1.86 -12.17
CA GLU A 1026 -28.61 -0.45 -11.82
C GLU A 1026 -27.58 0.47 -12.50
N ARG A 1027 -26.28 0.09 -12.49
CA ARG A 1027 -25.22 0.81 -13.20
C ARG A 1027 -25.48 0.89 -14.71
N ILE A 1028 -25.91 -0.20 -15.33
CA ILE A 1028 -26.26 -0.24 -16.75
C ILE A 1028 -27.47 0.67 -17.03
N LYS A 1029 -28.53 0.58 -16.22
CA LYS A 1029 -29.71 1.45 -16.34
C LYS A 1029 -29.32 2.93 -16.27
N ASN A 1030 -28.56 3.33 -15.25
CA ASN A 1030 -28.16 4.73 -15.06
C ASN A 1030 -27.27 5.22 -16.22
N ALA A 1031 -26.31 4.40 -16.68
CA ALA A 1031 -25.51 4.72 -17.86
C ALA A 1031 -26.35 4.87 -19.14
N ALA A 1032 -27.36 4.01 -19.35
CA ALA A 1032 -28.22 4.02 -20.53
C ALA A 1032 -29.17 5.23 -20.61
N THR A 1033 -29.61 5.76 -19.45
CA THR A 1033 -30.70 6.75 -19.35
C THR A 1033 -30.27 8.15 -18.92
N ILE A 1034 -29.21 8.27 -18.11
CA ILE A 1034 -28.69 9.55 -17.57
C ILE A 1034 -27.16 9.69 -17.74
N GLY A 1035 -26.57 8.86 -18.60
CA GLY A 1035 -25.13 8.88 -18.89
C GLY A 1035 -24.75 9.96 -19.89
N LEU A 1036 -23.91 10.90 -19.46
CA LEU A 1036 -23.27 11.88 -20.32
C LEU A 1036 -21.96 11.31 -20.86
N TYR A 1037 -21.88 11.12 -22.18
CA TYR A 1037 -20.68 10.71 -22.89
C TYR A 1037 -19.88 11.96 -23.28
N ILE A 1038 -18.62 12.05 -22.85
CA ILE A 1038 -17.75 13.21 -23.09
C ILE A 1038 -16.52 12.73 -23.88
N PHE A 1039 -16.32 13.33 -25.05
CA PHE A 1039 -15.25 13.01 -26.00
C PHE A 1039 -14.23 14.16 -26.06
N GLU A 1040 -13.01 13.88 -25.62
CA GLU A 1040 -11.92 14.87 -25.44
C GLU A 1040 -10.68 14.46 -26.26
N HIS A 1041 -9.94 15.41 -26.84
CA HIS A 1041 -8.65 15.13 -27.49
C HIS A 1041 -7.53 14.94 -26.44
N ASN A 1042 -6.92 13.75 -26.39
CA ASN A 1042 -5.70 13.51 -25.64
C ASN A 1042 -4.45 13.83 -26.49
N GLU A 1043 -3.83 14.99 -26.22
CA GLU A 1043 -2.61 15.48 -26.88
C GLU A 1043 -1.41 14.52 -26.78
N LEU A 1044 -1.36 13.64 -25.77
CA LEU A 1044 -0.25 12.69 -25.58
C LEU A 1044 -0.38 11.43 -26.45
N SER A 1045 -1.61 11.04 -26.80
CA SER A 1045 -1.89 9.86 -27.63
C SER A 1045 -2.38 10.22 -29.04
N ASN A 1046 -2.48 11.52 -29.37
CA ASN A 1046 -3.00 12.05 -30.64
C ASN A 1046 -4.28 11.32 -31.09
N SER A 1047 -5.25 11.25 -30.19
CA SER A 1047 -6.47 10.46 -30.33
C SER A 1047 -7.58 10.94 -29.38
N CYS A 1048 -8.81 10.53 -29.65
CA CYS A 1048 -9.98 10.84 -28.83
C CYS A 1048 -10.08 9.89 -27.63
N GLU A 1049 -10.23 10.43 -26.42
CA GLU A 1049 -10.63 9.67 -25.23
C GLU A 1049 -12.11 9.86 -24.93
N LEU A 1050 -12.69 8.89 -24.20
CA LEU A 1050 -14.08 8.90 -23.74
C LEU A 1050 -14.16 8.75 -22.22
N THR A 1051 -14.92 9.62 -21.58
CA THR A 1051 -15.43 9.43 -20.22
C THR A 1051 -16.95 9.53 -20.19
N LEU A 1052 -17.62 8.52 -19.63
CA LEU A 1052 -19.03 8.57 -19.23
C LEU A 1052 -19.14 9.06 -17.78
N LYS A 1053 -20.01 10.04 -17.52
CA LYS A 1053 -20.32 10.56 -16.17
C LYS A 1053 -21.83 10.51 -15.90
N TYR A 1054 -22.24 10.20 -14.67
CA TYR A 1054 -23.61 10.40 -14.19
C TYR A 1054 -23.67 10.59 -12.65
N ASP A 1055 -24.68 11.33 -12.18
CA ASP A 1055 -24.96 11.54 -10.75
C ASP A 1055 -25.95 10.50 -10.21
N THR A 1056 -25.67 9.96 -9.03
CA THR A 1056 -26.57 9.01 -8.34
C THR A 1056 -27.55 9.75 -7.41
N THR A 1057 -28.86 9.52 -7.59
CA THR A 1057 -29.94 10.33 -6.98
C THR A 1057 -30.93 9.51 -6.15
N GLN A 1058 -30.42 8.59 -5.33
CA GLN A 1058 -31.17 7.95 -4.23
C GLN A 1058 -30.27 7.98 -2.97
N ASN A 1059 -30.71 8.41 -1.78
CA ASN A 1059 -32.08 8.49 -1.26
C ASN A 1059 -32.44 9.89 -0.69
N GLN A 1060 -33.74 10.14 -0.49
CA GLN A 1060 -34.26 11.34 0.18
C GLN A 1060 -34.16 11.25 1.72
N HIS A 1061 -32.94 11.32 2.26
CA HIS A 1061 -32.70 11.76 3.64
C HIS A 1061 -31.36 12.50 3.71
N ASN A 1062 -31.29 13.53 4.56
CA ASN A 1062 -30.21 14.51 4.55
C ASN A 1062 -28.85 13.95 5.02
N ASP A 1063 -27.80 14.71 4.74
CA ASP A 1063 -26.43 14.57 5.26
C ASP A 1063 -25.64 13.34 4.77
N SER A 1064 -25.50 13.21 3.44
CA SER A 1064 -24.40 12.47 2.81
C SER A 1064 -23.93 13.13 1.50
N PRO A 1065 -22.63 13.10 1.18
CA PRO A 1065 -22.07 13.81 0.02
C PRO A 1065 -22.48 13.14 -1.30
N ARG A 1066 -22.68 13.96 -2.35
CA ARG A 1066 -22.97 13.48 -3.70
C ARG A 1066 -21.76 12.73 -4.28
N VAL A 1067 -21.99 11.53 -4.83
CA VAL A 1067 -20.96 10.73 -5.50
C VAL A 1067 -21.29 10.67 -6.98
N ALA A 1068 -20.56 11.48 -7.77
CA ALA A 1068 -20.57 11.41 -9.23
C ALA A 1068 -19.81 10.16 -9.68
N ALA A 1069 -20.46 9.31 -10.49
CA ALA A 1069 -19.86 8.09 -11.02
C ALA A 1069 -19.17 8.38 -12.36
N SER A 1070 -17.97 7.83 -12.58
CA SER A 1070 -17.14 8.11 -13.76
C SER A 1070 -16.49 6.84 -14.32
N TYR A 1071 -16.70 6.60 -15.61
CA TYR A 1071 -16.30 5.39 -16.34
C TYR A 1071 -15.55 5.77 -17.62
N ASN A 1072 -14.36 5.23 -17.80
CA ASN A 1072 -13.61 5.33 -19.06
C ASN A 1072 -13.94 4.13 -19.98
N ILE A 1073 -13.54 4.21 -21.25
CA ILE A 1073 -13.85 3.18 -22.27
C ILE A 1073 -13.54 1.72 -21.84
N THR A 1074 -12.47 1.46 -21.08
CA THR A 1074 -12.16 0.10 -20.60
C THR A 1074 -13.13 -0.41 -19.54
N LYS A 1075 -13.59 0.46 -18.62
CA LYS A 1075 -14.67 0.11 -17.67
C LYS A 1075 -16.02 -0.04 -18.37
N LEU A 1076 -16.27 0.71 -19.43
CA LEU A 1076 -17.49 0.57 -20.24
C LEU A 1076 -17.52 -0.77 -20.99
N HIS A 1077 -16.40 -1.22 -21.55
CA HIS A 1077 -16.27 -2.54 -22.18
C HIS A 1077 -16.45 -3.70 -21.18
N ASP A 1078 -15.95 -3.57 -19.95
CA ASP A 1078 -16.23 -4.52 -18.86
C ASP A 1078 -17.73 -4.54 -18.49
N LEU A 1079 -18.35 -3.36 -18.35
CA LEU A 1079 -19.79 -3.26 -18.06
C LEU A 1079 -20.66 -3.82 -19.20
N CYS A 1080 -20.27 -3.60 -20.45
CA CYS A 1080 -20.91 -4.12 -21.66
C CYS A 1080 -20.78 -5.65 -21.76
N SER A 1081 -19.57 -6.19 -21.49
CA SER A 1081 -19.34 -7.64 -21.40
C SER A 1081 -20.22 -8.30 -20.34
N ARG A 1082 -20.42 -7.63 -19.19
CA ARG A 1082 -21.34 -8.07 -18.13
C ARG A 1082 -22.81 -7.97 -18.57
N ALA A 1083 -23.21 -6.91 -19.27
CA ALA A 1083 -24.57 -6.77 -19.82
C ALA A 1083 -24.90 -7.92 -20.79
N LEU A 1084 -23.99 -8.24 -21.72
CA LEU A 1084 -24.12 -9.33 -22.69
C LEU A 1084 -24.23 -10.72 -22.02
N LEU A 1085 -23.56 -10.93 -20.89
CA LEU A 1085 -23.70 -12.16 -20.10
C LEU A 1085 -25.05 -12.23 -19.37
N ILE A 1086 -25.53 -11.11 -18.82
CA ILE A 1086 -26.83 -11.06 -18.11
C ILE A 1086 -27.99 -11.26 -19.10
N GLY A 1087 -27.99 -10.57 -20.25
CA GLY A 1087 -29.05 -10.72 -21.25
C GLY A 1087 -29.17 -12.16 -21.80
N LYS A 1088 -28.05 -12.87 -21.98
CA LYS A 1088 -28.04 -14.29 -22.38
C LYS A 1088 -28.59 -15.26 -21.32
N SER A 1089 -28.75 -14.83 -20.07
CA SER A 1089 -29.26 -15.67 -18.97
C SER A 1089 -30.78 -15.59 -18.76
N GLY A 1090 -31.47 -14.63 -19.41
CA GLY A 1090 -32.89 -14.33 -19.16
C GLY A 1090 -33.93 -15.16 -19.91
N ALA A 1091 -33.55 -16.25 -20.58
CA ALA A 1091 -34.41 -16.96 -21.55
C ALA A 1091 -35.47 -17.91 -20.93
N SER A 1092 -35.86 -17.74 -19.66
CA SER A 1092 -36.89 -18.57 -19.02
C SER A 1092 -37.54 -17.92 -17.80
N VAL A 1093 -38.87 -18.10 -17.70
CA VAL A 1093 -39.84 -17.60 -16.69
C VAL A 1093 -40.42 -16.24 -17.02
N ASP A 1094 -41.74 -16.23 -17.24
CA ASP A 1094 -42.55 -15.05 -17.49
C ASP A 1094 -42.66 -14.19 -16.23
N ASP A 1095 -42.20 -12.93 -16.32
CA ASP A 1095 -42.43 -11.88 -15.32
C ASP A 1095 -42.51 -10.52 -16.03
N ASP A 1096 -43.55 -9.75 -15.70
CA ASP A 1096 -44.17 -8.67 -16.50
C ASP A 1096 -43.34 -7.36 -16.54
N GLY A 1097 -42.06 -7.44 -16.17
CA GLY A 1097 -41.09 -6.34 -16.18
C GLY A 1097 -39.70 -6.75 -16.71
N THR A 1098 -39.58 -7.92 -17.34
CA THR A 1098 -38.30 -8.45 -17.83
C THR A 1098 -37.87 -7.87 -19.19
N GLU A 1099 -38.81 -7.49 -20.06
CA GLU A 1099 -38.50 -6.88 -21.37
C GLU A 1099 -37.77 -5.54 -21.23
N ASP A 1100 -38.27 -4.67 -20.35
CA ASP A 1100 -37.79 -3.30 -20.12
C ASP A 1100 -36.29 -3.25 -19.74
N ILE A 1101 -35.84 -4.22 -18.94
CA ILE A 1101 -34.42 -4.35 -18.54
C ILE A 1101 -33.55 -4.81 -19.71
N ASN A 1102 -34.05 -5.74 -20.54
CA ASN A 1102 -33.32 -6.21 -21.72
C ASN A 1102 -33.23 -5.11 -22.81
N VAL A 1103 -34.28 -4.30 -22.98
CA VAL A 1103 -34.27 -3.11 -23.84
C VAL A 1103 -33.20 -2.12 -23.36
N LEU A 1104 -33.15 -1.79 -22.06
CA LEU A 1104 -32.14 -0.91 -21.49
C LEU A 1104 -30.71 -1.46 -21.60
N MET A 1105 -30.51 -2.78 -21.49
CA MET A 1105 -29.20 -3.41 -21.73
C MET A 1105 -28.76 -3.30 -23.19
N ASN A 1106 -29.64 -3.62 -24.13
CA ASN A 1106 -29.35 -3.50 -25.56
C ASN A 1106 -29.08 -2.04 -25.95
N GLN A 1107 -29.85 -1.10 -25.39
CA GLN A 1107 -29.62 0.34 -25.54
C GLN A 1107 -28.22 0.76 -25.03
N PHE A 1108 -27.79 0.30 -23.86
CA PHE A 1108 -26.44 0.58 -23.35
C PHE A 1108 -25.34 0.00 -24.24
N ILE A 1109 -25.50 -1.26 -24.70
CA ILE A 1109 -24.56 -1.91 -25.61
C ILE A 1109 -24.41 -1.08 -26.90
N MET A 1110 -25.52 -0.70 -27.52
CA MET A 1110 -25.52 0.17 -28.72
C MET A 1110 -24.85 1.53 -28.46
N GLN A 1111 -25.05 2.14 -27.29
CA GLN A 1111 -24.39 3.41 -26.94
C GLN A 1111 -22.87 3.25 -26.78
N VAL A 1112 -22.40 2.13 -26.20
CA VAL A 1112 -20.96 1.84 -26.11
C VAL A 1112 -20.36 1.55 -27.50
N ASP A 1113 -21.07 0.81 -28.36
CA ASP A 1113 -20.62 0.52 -29.74
C ASP A 1113 -20.58 1.77 -30.62
N LEU A 1114 -21.56 2.68 -30.48
CA LEU A 1114 -21.53 3.99 -31.14
C LEU A 1114 -20.39 4.87 -30.60
N ALA A 1115 -20.22 4.94 -29.28
CA ALA A 1115 -19.14 5.71 -28.67
C ALA A 1115 -17.75 5.17 -29.07
N GLN A 1116 -17.60 3.85 -29.25
CA GLN A 1116 -16.37 3.25 -29.75
C GLN A 1116 -16.10 3.63 -31.22
N GLN A 1117 -17.13 3.71 -32.07
CA GLN A 1117 -17.00 4.21 -33.44
C GLN A 1117 -16.65 5.71 -33.49
N ILE A 1118 -17.26 6.53 -32.61
CA ILE A 1118 -16.94 7.96 -32.48
C ILE A 1118 -15.47 8.14 -32.11
N ILE A 1119 -14.95 7.39 -31.11
CA ILE A 1119 -13.52 7.39 -30.77
C ILE A 1119 -12.66 7.10 -32.00
N THR A 1120 -13.02 6.09 -32.81
CA THR A 1120 -12.25 5.72 -34.01
C THR A 1120 -12.28 6.82 -35.08
N VAL A 1121 -13.44 7.37 -35.42
CA VAL A 1121 -13.54 8.40 -36.47
C VAL A 1121 -12.92 9.72 -36.01
N ALA A 1122 -13.18 10.15 -34.76
CA ALA A 1122 -12.56 11.33 -34.17
C ALA A 1122 -11.03 11.20 -34.09
N SER A 1123 -10.51 10.04 -33.68
CA SER A 1123 -9.06 9.79 -33.66
C SER A 1123 -8.46 9.86 -35.07
N ARG A 1124 -9.15 9.36 -36.10
CA ARG A 1124 -8.68 9.52 -37.49
C ARG A 1124 -8.71 10.98 -37.95
N LEU A 1125 -9.76 11.75 -37.63
CA LEU A 1125 -9.82 13.19 -37.91
C LEU A 1125 -8.66 13.96 -37.25
N ILE A 1126 -8.35 13.66 -35.99
CA ILE A 1126 -7.22 14.20 -35.23
C ILE A 1126 -5.90 13.81 -35.91
N GLN A 1127 -5.70 12.52 -36.23
CA GLN A 1127 -4.48 11.99 -36.84
C GLN A 1127 -4.26 12.43 -38.29
N TYR A 1128 -5.31 12.86 -39.00
CA TYR A 1128 -5.22 13.47 -40.32
C TYR A 1128 -5.11 15.01 -40.23
N GLY A 1129 -4.83 15.57 -39.05
CA GLY A 1129 -4.57 17.00 -38.88
C GLY A 1129 -5.79 17.92 -39.01
N HIS A 1130 -7.03 17.40 -38.91
CA HIS A 1130 -8.24 18.20 -39.15
C HIS A 1130 -8.38 19.34 -38.12
N PHE A 1131 -8.22 20.59 -38.57
CA PHE A 1131 -8.04 21.77 -37.72
C PHE A 1131 -9.11 21.96 -36.62
N LEU A 1132 -10.38 21.64 -36.89
CA LEU A 1132 -11.46 21.78 -35.89
C LEU A 1132 -11.38 20.76 -34.75
N TYR A 1133 -10.88 19.54 -35.01
CA TYR A 1133 -10.92 18.44 -34.04
C TYR A 1133 -9.64 18.32 -33.20
N GLN A 1134 -8.60 19.10 -33.53
CA GLN A 1134 -7.40 19.29 -32.71
C GLN A 1134 -7.67 19.87 -31.30
N LYS A 1135 -8.86 20.43 -31.06
CA LYS A 1135 -9.35 20.86 -29.74
C LYS A 1135 -10.75 20.31 -29.44
N MET A 1136 -11.01 19.06 -29.85
CA MET A 1136 -12.31 18.42 -29.67
C MET A 1136 -12.67 18.30 -28.19
N HIS A 1137 -13.84 18.86 -27.85
CA HIS A 1137 -14.61 18.60 -26.64
C HIS A 1137 -16.07 18.52 -27.08
N GLU A 1138 -16.61 17.31 -27.20
CA GLU A 1138 -17.98 17.06 -27.66
C GLU A 1138 -18.73 16.20 -26.63
N GLU A 1139 -19.97 16.57 -26.34
CA GLU A 1139 -20.81 15.92 -25.33
C GLU A 1139 -22.07 15.34 -25.98
N ALA A 1140 -22.39 14.08 -25.66
CA ALA A 1140 -23.54 13.37 -26.20
C ALA A 1140 -24.33 12.68 -25.08
N HIS A 1141 -25.66 12.77 -25.12
CA HIS A 1141 -26.54 12.17 -24.13
C HIS A 1141 -27.43 11.07 -24.75
N GLY A 1142 -27.02 9.82 -24.57
CA GLY A 1142 -27.71 8.65 -25.09
C GLY A 1142 -27.64 8.46 -26.61
N THR A 1143 -28.38 7.46 -27.10
CA THR A 1143 -28.16 6.83 -28.42
C THR A 1143 -28.34 7.77 -29.60
N LEU A 1144 -29.33 8.67 -29.54
CA LEU A 1144 -29.67 9.57 -30.66
C LEU A 1144 -28.57 10.61 -30.91
N ASP A 1145 -28.00 11.18 -29.85
CA ASP A 1145 -26.98 12.22 -29.97
C ASP A 1145 -25.61 11.63 -30.30
N LEU A 1146 -25.32 10.41 -29.81
CA LEU A 1146 -24.17 9.62 -30.26
C LEU A 1146 -24.25 9.34 -31.78
N GLN A 1147 -25.41 8.94 -32.30
CA GLN A 1147 -25.57 8.73 -33.76
C GLN A 1147 -25.34 10.03 -34.54
N LYS A 1148 -25.95 11.15 -34.15
CA LYS A 1148 -25.72 12.46 -34.81
C LYS A 1148 -24.25 12.87 -34.82
N LEU A 1149 -23.54 12.65 -33.71
CA LEU A 1149 -22.13 12.97 -33.58
C LEU A 1149 -21.27 12.07 -34.49
N LEU A 1150 -21.58 10.78 -34.57
CA LEU A 1150 -20.92 9.84 -35.48
C LEU A 1150 -21.16 10.22 -36.96
N ASP A 1151 -22.40 10.56 -37.33
CA ASP A 1151 -22.77 10.97 -38.69
C ASP A 1151 -22.05 12.26 -39.11
N LYS A 1152 -21.98 13.25 -38.21
CA LYS A 1152 -21.22 14.50 -38.36
C LYS A 1152 -19.74 14.20 -38.62
N LEU A 1153 -19.10 13.44 -37.73
CA LEU A 1153 -17.67 13.13 -37.80
C LEU A 1153 -17.32 12.32 -39.06
N THR A 1154 -18.17 11.37 -39.46
CA THR A 1154 -17.96 10.54 -40.67
C THR A 1154 -18.04 11.39 -41.93
N ASN A 1155 -19.05 12.26 -42.02
CA ASN A 1155 -19.24 13.19 -43.13
C ASN A 1155 -18.07 14.20 -43.24
N ASP A 1156 -17.53 14.68 -42.11
CA ASP A 1156 -16.36 15.56 -42.11
C ASP A 1156 -15.06 14.82 -42.47
N MET A 1157 -14.87 13.58 -42.01
CA MET A 1157 -13.74 12.74 -42.41
C MET A 1157 -13.73 12.49 -43.91
N GLU A 1158 -14.88 12.13 -44.49
CA GLU A 1158 -15.05 11.93 -45.93
C GLU A 1158 -14.75 13.18 -46.77
N LYS A 1159 -15.02 14.39 -46.26
CA LYS A 1159 -14.63 15.65 -46.92
C LYS A 1159 -13.14 15.87 -46.80
N TRP A 1160 -12.57 15.58 -45.63
CA TRP A 1160 -11.18 15.86 -45.29
C TRP A 1160 -10.19 14.97 -46.04
N GLU A 1161 -10.49 13.67 -46.17
CA GLU A 1161 -9.73 12.75 -47.04
C GLU A 1161 -9.69 13.29 -48.48
N LYS A 1162 -10.85 13.68 -49.04
CA LYS A 1162 -10.95 14.26 -50.40
C LYS A 1162 -10.21 15.60 -50.55
N ILE A 1163 -10.08 16.39 -49.47
CA ILE A 1163 -9.31 17.64 -49.45
C ILE A 1163 -7.80 17.36 -49.41
N ILE A 1164 -7.36 16.42 -48.57
CA ILE A 1164 -5.94 16.00 -48.48
C ILE A 1164 -5.49 15.35 -49.79
N ASP A 1165 -6.26 14.39 -50.31
CA ASP A 1165 -5.97 13.72 -51.58
C ASP A 1165 -5.83 14.74 -52.71
N LYS A 1166 -6.76 15.70 -52.80
CA LYS A 1166 -6.67 16.77 -53.80
C LYS A 1166 -5.42 17.64 -53.59
N ALA A 1167 -5.15 18.09 -52.37
CA ALA A 1167 -3.98 18.94 -52.09
C ALA A 1167 -2.65 18.22 -52.41
N GLN A 1168 -2.55 16.92 -52.12
CA GLN A 1168 -1.38 16.11 -52.44
C GLN A 1168 -1.21 15.87 -53.94
N ASN A 1169 -2.30 15.67 -54.69
CA ASN A 1169 -2.29 15.57 -56.15
C ASN A 1169 -1.93 16.91 -56.83
N ASP A 1170 -2.52 18.02 -56.37
CA ASP A 1170 -2.27 19.37 -56.91
C ASP A 1170 -0.85 19.88 -56.55
N HIS A 1171 -0.26 19.40 -55.44
CA HIS A 1171 1.03 19.89 -54.91
C HIS A 1171 1.97 18.75 -54.48
N TYR A 1172 2.75 18.21 -55.43
CA TYR A 1172 3.72 17.12 -55.24
C TYR A 1172 4.58 17.19 -53.95
N TYR A 1173 5.05 18.37 -53.53
CA TYR A 1173 5.87 18.48 -52.32
C TYR A 1173 5.13 18.14 -51.02
N LEU A 1174 3.80 18.13 -51.00
CA LEU A 1174 3.01 17.68 -49.84
C LEU A 1174 3.05 16.15 -49.65
N THR A 1175 3.39 15.36 -50.67
CA THR A 1175 3.47 13.89 -50.54
C THR A 1175 4.68 13.39 -49.74
N PHE A 1176 5.61 14.28 -49.36
CA PHE A 1176 6.76 13.96 -48.51
C PHE A 1176 6.45 14.06 -47.01
N PHE A 1177 5.26 14.53 -46.63
CA PHE A 1177 4.84 14.72 -45.25
C PHE A 1177 3.60 13.87 -44.96
N SER A 1178 3.55 13.25 -43.79
CA SER A 1178 2.27 12.76 -43.27
C SER A 1178 1.37 13.94 -42.95
N ALA A 1179 0.06 13.69 -42.88
CA ALA A 1179 -0.86 14.57 -42.17
C ALA A 1179 -0.55 14.62 -40.66
#